data_AF-A0AAV2VHR4-F1
#
_entry.id   AF-A0AAV2VHR4-F1
#
_cell.length_a   1.000
_cell.length_b   1.000
_cell.length_c   1.000
_cell.angle_alpha   90.00
_cell.angle_beta   90.00
_cell.angle_gamma   90.00
#
_symmetry.space_group_name_H-M   'P 1'
#
loop_
_entity.id
_entity.type
_entity.pdbx_description
1 polymer ?
#
loop_
_entity_poly.entity_id
_entity_poly.type
_entity_poly.pdbx_seq_one_letter_code
_entity_poly.pdbx_strand_id
1 'polypeptide(L)'
;MIIKEVNNLQTKKQTTPPVNIWSQFSDAINVIDVTNQITLQEAQAYSMTRQKFYEEVNQLVALLLATNAVCVVAASLGKDSTIILLIALEAYRQCKERRKDFDRELIVNTVDPRIEELPLKMYVNFTIPRIEQYAKKVGINLTYNHIKPSKMSSFLYRYVGARKFLTNATRNGDCTELFKLSPARRQFALDRKRLKVPIINLVGSRKKEGVRRSTNMKKQDIYSRTSMDVQDILKHGASEATYAPIRNWTAVEVFDALKIAGSDPLIQIDGEGIPHFEEHSGLLIEIYGDASTPETCSLNVGQDGVDTNSMCGSSNPNRMGCTFCTIVTENKSGASFSKKVRWSSLHLDKALRIRDYMYRLSMNEEARGFHARSIDPYLNRIMLQSNTLKPQLIAKIYRLLCQLSADSYNTARENAWGNVCDFEGYKDIENDPHMNRKTKKLFLEMYSAQIVEHLYDIVTRDDAILLSYLWAIDGVALLPYTPIAIYEEVHNKGKRIPYPKLNSEVGYNTALKSTPVREAFALNSMSQDFISTEYVDETIYDVFGYQPVNVFDADSCESNMYDKDKLTLTVYFEPRVNIGSKKVDVHLIKIAIKEMNRTFPIERFEVVRSEIVEQCERFVFHHIEKILDPAVVLPENEVHKAIDRRIESLQCSKKGIEVKLRSLAIHEINGLPNKTPRARKSKQLKESTKRVRKNGKPTTTRLRFYAPRTISELTEAHRNTVQMITHSRALEHLNPTPIHNEYCFDDAPLDSIYLDTEIGNLYWHDLDGWERALRTYYDWLNRRLEHRKTTRFYSGGEVIRQMHEYGGITVSPSYYRDHKRILYRTNILNQLNAFNYHSMSYRQLCMAADKGELVTMAQHRSDKARHALKIRQIRNDDRRLTKELLQQSPISTFVLKRKIDEVKTMIDSFNDNSGSLEYDFLSNFYAPAVRNIDCFMKEFFSKSERDYVISNEHALVELNWYFNKAFDIESTSVIEKLDAKQTANLMLELI
;
A
#
# COMPACT_ATOMS: atom_id res chain seq x y z
N MET A 1 52.50 -3.64 -51.31
CA MET A 1 53.89 -3.40 -50.90
C MET A 1 53.96 -3.66 -49.42
N ILE A 2 54.49 -4.72 -48.84
CA ILE A 2 55.31 -5.89 -49.20
C ILE A 2 54.64 -6.98 -48.32
N ILE A 3 53.98 -8.00 -48.86
CA ILE A 3 54.55 -9.32 -49.17
C ILE A 3 53.69 -9.91 -50.30
N LYS A 4 54.28 -9.97 -51.49
CA LYS A 4 53.79 -10.68 -52.66
C LYS A 4 55.01 -11.31 -53.32
N GLU A 5 55.75 -12.17 -52.60
CA GLU A 5 56.98 -12.76 -53.18
C GLU A 5 57.60 -13.99 -52.51
N VAL A 6 56.84 -14.94 -51.92
CA VAL A 6 57.45 -16.25 -51.58
C VAL A 6 56.45 -17.41 -51.76
N ASN A 7 56.00 -17.59 -53.00
CA ASN A 7 55.26 -18.80 -53.41
C ASN A 7 55.87 -19.42 -54.68
N ASN A 8 57.19 -19.42 -54.77
CA ASN A 8 57.92 -20.14 -55.81
C ASN A 8 59.18 -20.77 -55.22
N LEU A 9 59.47 -21.99 -55.68
CA LEU A 9 60.68 -22.81 -55.45
C LEU A 9 60.51 -23.97 -54.46
N GLN A 10 59.58 -24.88 -54.77
CA GLN A 10 59.92 -26.30 -54.74
C GLN A 10 60.77 -26.64 -55.97
N THR A 11 62.01 -27.09 -55.78
CA THR A 11 62.74 -28.15 -56.55
C THR A 11 64.26 -27.98 -56.43
N LYS A 12 64.95 -28.90 -55.73
CA LYS A 12 66.10 -29.70 -56.19
C LYS A 12 66.85 -30.36 -55.02
N LYS A 13 67.02 -31.69 -55.14
CA LYS A 13 67.83 -32.59 -54.30
C LYS A 13 69.34 -32.40 -54.52
N GLN A 14 70.12 -32.74 -53.48
CA GLN A 14 71.52 -33.25 -53.39
C GLN A 14 72.33 -32.41 -52.35
N THR A 15 73.22 -32.86 -51.48
CA THR A 15 73.82 -34.15 -51.05
C THR A 15 74.66 -33.85 -49.77
N THR A 16 74.81 -34.82 -48.85
CA THR A 16 75.84 -34.96 -47.76
C THR A 16 75.80 -34.06 -46.50
N PRO A 17 76.28 -34.55 -45.33
CA PRO A 17 75.63 -34.38 -44.02
C PRO A 17 76.31 -33.34 -43.10
N PRO A 18 75.60 -32.71 -42.16
CA PRO A 18 76.26 -32.01 -41.06
C PRO A 18 76.16 -32.81 -39.76
N VAL A 19 77.33 -33.32 -39.37
CA VAL A 19 77.91 -33.28 -38.02
C VAL A 19 76.95 -32.96 -36.88
N ASN A 20 76.88 -33.91 -35.95
CA ASN A 20 76.18 -33.85 -34.68
C ASN A 20 76.77 -32.75 -33.77
N ILE A 21 76.11 -31.61 -33.67
CA ILE A 21 76.44 -30.50 -32.75
C ILE A 21 75.47 -30.45 -31.54
N TRP A 22 74.51 -31.38 -31.45
CA TRP A 22 73.47 -31.36 -30.40
C TRP A 22 73.85 -32.12 -29.11
N SER A 23 75.13 -32.41 -28.87
CA SER A 23 75.58 -33.05 -27.63
C SER A 23 76.11 -32.09 -26.55
N GLN A 24 75.98 -30.77 -26.74
CA GLN A 24 76.49 -29.77 -25.77
C GLN A 24 75.49 -28.70 -25.30
N PHE A 25 74.18 -28.88 -25.53
CA PHE A 25 73.14 -27.98 -24.99
C PHE A 25 72.02 -28.75 -24.28
N SER A 26 72.37 -29.75 -23.45
CA SER A 26 71.40 -30.47 -22.61
C SER A 26 71.13 -29.82 -21.25
N ASP A 27 71.84 -28.74 -20.90
CA ASP A 27 71.62 -28.02 -19.64
C ASP A 27 71.14 -26.59 -19.93
N ALA A 28 69.94 -26.26 -19.44
CA ALA A 28 69.26 -24.96 -19.49
C ALA A 28 68.34 -24.65 -20.69
N ILE A 29 67.36 -25.52 -20.97
CA ILE A 29 66.03 -25.05 -21.39
C ILE A 29 65.00 -25.71 -20.46
N ASN A 30 64.64 -25.02 -19.39
CA ASN A 30 63.43 -25.33 -18.62
C ASN A 30 62.23 -24.99 -19.50
N VAL A 31 61.71 -25.99 -20.22
CA VAL A 31 60.36 -25.93 -20.78
C VAL A 31 59.40 -25.99 -19.59
N ILE A 32 59.06 -24.83 -19.04
CA ILE A 32 58.00 -24.71 -18.04
C ILE A 32 56.69 -24.99 -18.78
N ASP A 33 56.08 -26.13 -18.52
CA ASP A 33 54.73 -26.42 -18.98
C ASP A 33 53.73 -25.58 -18.17
N VAL A 34 53.53 -24.35 -18.64
CA VAL A 34 52.67 -23.35 -18.00
C VAL A 34 51.22 -23.85 -17.91
N THR A 35 50.79 -24.70 -18.85
CA THR A 35 49.43 -25.26 -18.89
C THR A 35 49.17 -26.12 -17.67
N ASN A 36 50.06 -27.07 -17.36
CA ASN A 36 49.92 -27.95 -16.21
C ASN A 36 49.96 -27.19 -14.86
N GLN A 37 50.77 -26.13 -14.77
CA GLN A 37 50.82 -25.29 -13.57
C GLN A 37 49.53 -24.49 -13.35
N ILE A 38 48.92 -23.97 -14.42
CA ILE A 38 47.63 -23.25 -14.34
C ILE A 38 46.51 -24.21 -13.90
N THR A 39 46.44 -25.42 -14.49
CA THR A 39 45.42 -26.42 -14.11
C THR A 39 45.55 -26.85 -12.64
N LEU A 40 46.79 -27.01 -12.15
CA LEU A 40 47.07 -27.32 -10.75
C LEU A 40 46.65 -26.19 -9.80
N GLN A 41 46.93 -24.94 -10.17
CA GLN A 41 46.52 -23.77 -9.38
C GLN A 41 45.00 -23.62 -9.31
N GLU A 42 44.29 -23.86 -10.43
CA GLU A 42 42.83 -23.85 -10.47
C GLU A 42 42.22 -24.97 -9.61
N ALA A 43 42.73 -26.20 -9.73
CA ALA A 43 42.28 -27.33 -8.90
C ALA A 43 42.49 -27.06 -7.41
N GLN A 44 43.63 -26.46 -7.03
CA GLN A 44 43.89 -26.03 -5.66
C GLN A 44 42.90 -24.95 -5.20
N ALA A 45 42.59 -23.96 -6.05
CA ALA A 45 41.62 -22.91 -5.73
C ALA A 45 40.20 -23.47 -5.47
N TYR A 46 39.76 -24.44 -6.27
CA TYR A 46 38.48 -25.11 -6.05
C TYR A 46 38.45 -25.93 -4.76
N SER A 47 39.53 -26.66 -4.46
CA SER A 47 39.68 -27.41 -3.21
C SER A 47 39.66 -26.48 -1.98
N MET A 48 40.36 -25.35 -2.04
CA MET A 48 40.32 -24.33 -0.99
C MET A 48 38.92 -23.73 -0.81
N THR A 49 38.21 -23.48 -1.91
CA THR A 49 36.84 -22.94 -1.89
C THR A 49 35.86 -23.93 -1.26
N ARG A 50 35.98 -25.22 -1.59
CA ARG A 50 35.24 -26.31 -0.94
C ARG A 50 35.52 -26.37 0.56
N GLN A 51 36.79 -26.28 0.96
CA GLN A 51 37.16 -26.30 2.38
C GLN A 51 36.48 -25.15 3.12
N LYS A 52 36.54 -23.92 2.57
CA LYS A 52 35.84 -22.75 3.13
C LYS A 52 34.34 -22.95 3.25
N PHE A 53 33.70 -23.58 2.26
CA PHE A 53 32.28 -23.90 2.32
C PHE A 53 31.96 -24.79 3.53
N TYR A 54 32.67 -25.91 3.69
CA TYR A 54 32.43 -26.83 4.79
C TYR A 54 32.87 -26.27 6.16
N GLU A 55 33.85 -25.38 6.22
CA GLU A 55 34.16 -24.61 7.43
C GLU A 55 32.96 -23.78 7.90
N GLU A 56 32.29 -23.08 6.98
CA GLU A 56 31.08 -22.30 7.31
C GLU A 56 29.88 -23.19 7.65
N VAL A 57 29.70 -24.31 6.97
CA VAL A 57 28.69 -25.34 7.34
C VAL A 57 28.95 -25.84 8.76
N ASN A 58 30.18 -26.22 9.09
CA ASN A 58 30.52 -26.73 10.42
C ASN A 58 30.31 -25.68 11.51
N GLN A 59 30.64 -24.41 11.25
CA GLN A 59 30.33 -23.32 12.17
C GLN A 59 28.83 -23.16 12.41
N LEU A 60 28.02 -23.26 11.35
CA LEU A 60 26.55 -23.18 11.47
C LEU A 60 25.95 -24.40 12.18
N VAL A 61 26.46 -25.61 11.91
CA VAL A 61 26.07 -26.85 12.60
C VAL A 61 26.35 -26.73 14.09
N ALA A 62 27.56 -26.30 14.47
CA ALA A 62 27.93 -26.09 15.88
C ALA A 62 26.99 -25.10 16.57
N LEU A 63 26.67 -23.99 15.90
CA LEU A 63 25.75 -22.98 16.40
C LEU A 63 24.32 -23.52 16.58
N LEU A 64 23.82 -24.29 15.61
CA LEU A 64 22.48 -24.89 15.65
C LEU A 64 22.35 -25.95 16.73
N LEU A 65 23.36 -26.81 16.89
CA LEU A 65 23.35 -27.85 17.92
C LEU A 65 23.49 -27.27 19.34
N ALA A 66 24.21 -26.16 19.50
CA ALA A 66 24.43 -25.53 20.80
C ALA A 66 23.35 -24.53 21.24
N THR A 67 22.37 -24.25 20.39
CA THR A 67 21.22 -23.36 20.67
C THR A 67 19.92 -24.07 20.35
N ASN A 68 18.76 -23.48 20.68
CA ASN A 68 17.46 -23.93 20.17
C ASN A 68 16.94 -23.06 19.02
N ALA A 69 17.85 -22.40 18.31
CA ALA A 69 17.50 -21.40 17.31
C ALA A 69 17.05 -22.02 15.98
N VAL A 70 16.23 -21.26 15.26
CA VAL A 70 15.77 -21.51 13.89
C VAL A 70 16.46 -20.54 12.93
N CYS A 71 16.85 -21.02 11.76
CA CYS A 71 17.45 -20.18 10.72
C CYS A 71 16.38 -19.56 9.83
N VAL A 72 16.52 -18.27 9.57
CA VAL A 72 15.78 -17.55 8.52
C VAL A 72 16.79 -17.09 7.48
N VAL A 73 16.70 -17.62 6.26
CA VAL A 73 17.57 -17.27 5.14
C VAL A 73 16.89 -16.20 4.28
N ALA A 74 17.51 -15.04 4.14
CA ALA A 74 17.11 -14.06 3.15
C ALA A 74 17.69 -14.43 1.78
N ALA A 75 16.95 -15.22 0.99
CA ALA A 75 17.40 -15.74 -0.29
C ALA A 75 16.83 -14.92 -1.46
N SER A 76 17.65 -14.17 -2.20
CA SER A 76 17.21 -13.57 -3.46
C SER A 76 17.47 -14.46 -4.68
N LEU A 77 17.97 -15.69 -4.46
CA LEU A 77 18.45 -16.62 -5.48
C LEU A 77 19.42 -16.01 -6.50
N GLY A 78 20.16 -14.96 -6.09
CA GLY A 78 21.37 -14.53 -6.78
C GLY A 78 22.59 -15.28 -6.25
N LYS A 79 23.74 -15.13 -6.90
CA LYS A 79 24.97 -15.89 -6.60
C LYS A 79 25.31 -16.00 -5.11
N ASP A 80 25.29 -14.88 -4.37
CA ASP A 80 25.71 -14.84 -2.97
C ASP A 80 24.66 -15.52 -2.06
N SER A 81 23.38 -15.25 -2.31
CA SER A 81 22.28 -15.83 -1.53
C SER A 81 22.06 -17.32 -1.80
N THR A 82 22.39 -17.80 -3.00
CA THR A 82 22.35 -19.23 -3.32
C THR A 82 23.37 -19.98 -2.47
N ILE A 83 24.61 -19.51 -2.38
CA ILE A 83 25.63 -20.13 -1.51
C ILE A 83 25.19 -20.14 -0.04
N ILE A 84 24.60 -19.06 0.48
CA ILE A 84 24.05 -19.04 1.85
C ILE A 84 22.97 -20.11 2.04
N LEU A 85 22.08 -20.27 1.06
CA LEU A 85 21.04 -21.29 1.11
C LEU A 85 21.64 -22.70 1.10
N LEU A 86 22.67 -22.96 0.28
CA LEU A 86 23.38 -24.23 0.26
C LEU A 86 24.04 -24.54 1.62
N ILE A 87 24.71 -23.55 2.23
CA ILE A 87 25.29 -23.68 3.58
C ILE A 87 24.21 -24.04 4.60
N ALA A 88 23.04 -23.37 4.55
CA ALA A 88 21.95 -23.63 5.48
C ALA A 88 21.32 -25.01 5.29
N LEU A 89 21.03 -25.42 4.05
CA LEU A 89 20.48 -26.73 3.73
C LEU A 89 21.42 -27.86 4.20
N GLU A 90 22.71 -27.73 3.90
CA GLU A 90 23.71 -28.72 4.28
C GLU A 90 23.91 -28.77 5.80
N ALA A 91 23.91 -27.63 6.48
CA ALA A 91 23.98 -27.60 7.94
C ALA A 91 22.76 -28.27 8.60
N TYR A 92 21.55 -28.07 8.07
CA TYR A 92 20.35 -28.74 8.58
C TYR A 92 20.38 -30.24 8.35
N ARG A 93 20.82 -30.69 7.17
CA ARG A 93 21.03 -32.12 6.88
C ARG A 93 21.98 -32.75 7.89
N GLN A 94 23.16 -32.15 8.08
CA GLN A 94 24.16 -32.68 9.03
C GLN A 94 23.67 -32.63 10.48
N CYS A 95 22.91 -31.61 10.90
CA CYS A 95 22.32 -31.57 12.23
C CYS A 95 21.35 -32.73 12.45
N LYS A 96 20.51 -33.04 11.46
CA LYS A 96 19.56 -34.16 11.50
C LYS A 96 20.26 -35.53 11.57
N GLU A 97 21.37 -35.68 10.84
CA GLU A 97 22.19 -36.90 10.89
C GLU A 97 22.88 -37.08 12.25
N ARG A 98 23.38 -35.99 12.84
CA ARG A 98 24.05 -36.01 14.16
C ARG A 98 23.05 -36.17 15.31
N ARG A 99 21.81 -35.68 15.15
CA ARG A 99 20.80 -35.63 16.20
C ARG A 99 19.41 -35.95 15.63
N LYS A 100 18.88 -37.14 15.92
CA LYS A 100 17.60 -37.63 15.37
C LYS A 100 16.39 -36.77 15.75
N ASP A 101 16.40 -36.11 16.90
CA ASP A 101 15.34 -35.20 17.37
C ASP A 101 15.51 -33.76 16.83
N PHE A 102 16.49 -33.51 15.96
CA PHE A 102 16.63 -32.25 15.25
C PHE A 102 15.62 -32.20 14.09
N ASP A 103 14.41 -31.69 14.36
CA ASP A 103 13.37 -31.45 13.36
C ASP A 103 12.93 -29.97 13.33
N ARG A 104 13.91 -29.08 13.46
CA ARG A 104 13.68 -27.63 13.46
C ARG A 104 13.35 -27.15 12.05
N GLU A 105 12.45 -26.19 11.98
CA GLU A 105 12.08 -25.54 10.74
C GLU A 105 13.24 -24.70 10.20
N LEU A 106 13.53 -24.79 8.91
CA LEU A 106 14.34 -23.86 8.15
C LEU A 106 13.40 -22.92 7.38
N ILE A 107 13.51 -21.62 7.59
CA ILE A 107 12.69 -20.64 6.89
C ILE A 107 13.51 -19.98 5.78
N VAL A 108 13.01 -19.98 4.55
CA VAL A 108 13.63 -19.28 3.42
C VAL A 108 12.68 -18.20 2.93
N ASN A 109 13.14 -16.95 2.98
CA ASN A 109 12.37 -15.77 2.61
C ASN A 109 12.93 -15.17 1.32
N THR A 110 12.16 -15.30 0.23
CA THR A 110 12.48 -14.71 -1.08
C THR A 110 11.52 -13.57 -1.38
N VAL A 111 12.05 -12.37 -1.62
CA VAL A 111 11.23 -11.19 -1.88
C VAL A 111 11.23 -10.87 -3.37
N ASP A 112 10.06 -10.98 -3.99
CA ASP A 112 9.81 -10.60 -5.38
C ASP A 112 9.21 -9.18 -5.44
N PRO A 113 9.96 -8.16 -5.90
CA PRO A 113 9.45 -6.80 -6.10
C PRO A 113 8.42 -6.67 -7.25
N ARG A 114 8.10 -7.76 -7.97
CA ARG A 114 7.25 -7.86 -9.18
C ARG A 114 7.79 -7.15 -10.42
N ILE A 115 9.04 -6.71 -10.38
CA ILE A 115 9.71 -5.98 -11.45
C ILE A 115 11.18 -6.41 -11.60
N GLU A 116 11.54 -7.62 -11.15
CA GLU A 116 12.89 -8.16 -11.40
C GLU A 116 13.14 -8.32 -12.90
N GLU A 117 14.42 -8.36 -13.28
CA GLU A 117 14.79 -8.65 -14.66
C GLU A 117 14.27 -10.02 -15.09
N LEU A 118 13.78 -10.12 -16.32
CA LEU A 118 13.07 -11.28 -16.82
C LEU A 118 13.82 -12.62 -16.62
N PRO A 119 15.13 -12.74 -16.96
CA PRO A 119 15.87 -13.99 -16.74
C PRO A 119 15.90 -14.43 -15.27
N LEU A 120 16.01 -13.48 -14.34
CA LEU A 120 16.00 -13.79 -12.92
C LEU A 120 14.62 -14.20 -12.44
N LYS A 121 13.56 -13.57 -12.96
CA LYS A 121 12.18 -13.97 -12.65
C LYS A 121 11.95 -15.44 -13.05
N MET A 122 12.35 -15.81 -14.26
CA MET A 122 12.26 -17.19 -14.76
C MET A 122 13.08 -18.15 -13.88
N TYR A 123 14.32 -17.80 -13.55
CA TYR A 123 15.18 -18.61 -12.69
C TYR A 123 14.58 -18.83 -11.30
N VAL A 124 14.13 -17.76 -10.64
CA VAL A 124 13.52 -17.83 -9.30
C VAL A 124 12.30 -18.75 -9.30
N ASN A 125 11.37 -18.54 -10.24
CA ASN A 125 10.16 -19.35 -10.34
C ASN A 125 10.46 -20.83 -10.64
N PHE A 126 11.48 -21.10 -11.45
CA PHE A 126 11.90 -22.45 -11.80
C PHE A 126 12.59 -23.16 -10.63
N THR A 127 13.36 -22.44 -9.82
CA THR A 127 14.18 -23.02 -8.76
C THR A 127 13.43 -23.23 -7.45
N ILE A 128 12.40 -22.43 -7.13
CA ILE A 128 11.62 -22.57 -5.88
C ILE A 128 11.10 -24.02 -5.68
N PRO A 129 10.38 -24.63 -6.64
CA PRO A 129 9.88 -26.00 -6.45
C PRO A 129 10.99 -27.04 -6.26
N ARG A 130 12.16 -26.82 -6.87
CA ARG A 130 13.31 -27.73 -6.77
C ARG A 130 13.99 -27.67 -5.40
N ILE A 131 14.04 -26.48 -4.78
CA ILE A 131 14.47 -26.33 -3.39
C ILE A 131 13.53 -27.10 -2.45
N GLU A 132 12.22 -26.98 -2.65
CA GLU A 132 11.23 -27.71 -1.85
C GLU A 132 11.34 -29.23 -2.04
N GLN A 133 11.53 -29.69 -3.27
CA GLN A 133 11.74 -31.11 -3.57
C GLN A 133 13.04 -31.64 -2.95
N TYR A 134 14.13 -30.88 -3.03
CA TYR A 134 15.40 -31.22 -2.40
C TYR A 134 15.26 -31.32 -0.88
N ALA A 135 14.60 -30.35 -0.24
CA ALA A 135 14.36 -30.38 1.20
C ALA A 135 13.53 -31.61 1.60
N LYS A 136 12.48 -31.96 0.84
CA LYS A 136 11.70 -33.19 1.06
C LYS A 136 12.56 -34.45 0.92
N LYS A 137 13.38 -34.53 -0.13
CA LYS A 137 14.28 -35.69 -0.39
C LYS A 137 15.27 -35.92 0.75
N VAL A 138 15.82 -34.84 1.31
CA VAL A 138 16.81 -34.88 2.39
C VAL A 138 16.14 -34.88 3.78
N GLY A 139 14.82 -34.70 3.84
CA GLY A 139 14.05 -34.68 5.09
C GLY A 139 14.25 -33.41 5.92
N ILE A 140 14.51 -32.27 5.30
CA ILE A 140 14.59 -30.97 5.99
C ILE A 140 13.18 -30.40 6.12
N ASN A 141 12.78 -30.03 7.34
CA ASN A 141 11.55 -29.30 7.59
C ASN A 141 11.70 -27.85 7.08
N LEU A 142 11.25 -27.59 5.85
CA LEU A 142 11.42 -26.31 5.16
C LEU A 142 10.09 -25.55 5.05
N THR A 143 10.11 -24.27 5.41
CA THR A 143 9.08 -23.30 5.03
C THR A 143 9.66 -22.29 4.06
N TYR A 144 9.14 -22.28 2.84
CA TYR A 144 9.54 -21.35 1.80
C TYR A 144 8.49 -20.23 1.64
N ASN A 145 8.88 -18.99 1.92
CA ASN A 145 8.02 -17.82 1.76
C ASN A 145 8.42 -17.05 0.50
N HIS A 146 7.55 -17.06 -0.52
CA HIS A 146 7.66 -16.17 -1.67
C HIS A 146 6.87 -14.87 -1.42
N ILE A 147 7.58 -13.85 -0.95
CA ILE A 147 7.01 -12.60 -0.42
C ILE A 147 6.90 -11.57 -1.54
N LYS A 148 5.71 -10.98 -1.71
CA LYS A 148 5.47 -9.89 -2.66
C LYS A 148 5.06 -8.60 -1.92
N PRO A 149 5.36 -7.41 -2.46
CA PRO A 149 4.85 -6.16 -1.91
C PRO A 149 3.32 -6.11 -2.01
N SER A 150 2.70 -5.42 -1.04
CA SER A 150 1.28 -5.03 -1.05
C SER A 150 0.89 -4.38 -2.40
N LYS A 151 -0.33 -4.61 -2.92
CA LYS A 151 -0.79 -4.06 -4.22
C LYS A 151 -0.57 -2.55 -4.24
N MET A 152 -1.03 -1.83 -3.21
CA MET A 152 -0.88 -0.37 -3.10
C MET A 152 0.57 0.13 -3.03
N SER A 153 1.50 -0.76 -2.66
CA SER A 153 2.93 -0.45 -2.63
C SER A 153 3.67 -0.85 -3.89
N SER A 154 3.04 -1.54 -4.84
CA SER A 154 3.72 -2.02 -6.04
C SER A 154 4.11 -0.88 -6.98
N PHE A 155 4.99 -1.18 -7.93
CA PHE A 155 5.46 -0.23 -8.94
C PHE A 155 4.31 0.46 -9.69
N LEU A 156 3.32 -0.32 -10.15
CA LEU A 156 2.18 0.18 -10.91
C LEU A 156 1.40 1.24 -10.11
N TYR A 157 0.96 0.90 -8.91
CA TYR A 157 0.12 1.79 -8.09
C TYR A 157 0.86 3.01 -7.56
N ARG A 158 2.18 2.93 -7.34
CA ARG A 158 2.97 4.08 -6.87
C ARG A 158 3.22 5.10 -7.96
N TYR A 159 3.70 4.66 -9.13
CA TYR A 159 4.12 5.58 -10.20
C TYR A 159 3.00 5.86 -11.20
N VAL A 160 2.25 4.83 -11.60
CA VAL A 160 1.14 4.97 -12.55
C VAL A 160 -0.17 5.32 -11.83
N GLY A 161 -0.33 4.98 -10.55
CA GLY A 161 -1.43 5.49 -9.71
C GLY A 161 -1.30 6.98 -9.32
N ALA A 162 -0.46 7.76 -10.01
CA ALA A 162 -0.17 9.17 -9.74
C ALA A 162 0.34 9.48 -8.32
N ARG A 163 0.72 8.49 -7.50
CA ARG A 163 1.09 8.74 -6.08
C ARG A 163 2.50 9.27 -5.90
N LYS A 164 3.36 9.10 -6.92
CA LYS A 164 4.77 9.44 -6.84
C LYS A 164 5.36 9.76 -8.21
N PHE A 165 6.27 10.72 -8.26
CA PHE A 165 7.08 11.02 -9.43
C PHE A 165 8.21 9.99 -9.62
N LEU A 166 8.64 9.81 -10.87
CA LEU A 166 9.73 8.90 -11.22
C LEU A 166 11.04 9.32 -10.54
N THR A 167 11.70 8.36 -9.89
CA THR A 167 12.97 8.57 -9.20
C THR A 167 14.16 8.29 -10.12
N ASN A 168 15.26 9.03 -9.98
CA ASN A 168 16.51 8.75 -10.67
C ASN A 168 17.70 8.93 -9.73
N ALA A 169 18.93 8.75 -10.21
CA ALA A 169 20.16 8.88 -9.41
C ALA A 169 20.32 10.21 -8.66
N THR A 170 19.68 11.31 -9.11
CA THR A 170 19.72 12.60 -8.40
C THR A 170 18.85 12.65 -7.14
N ARG A 171 18.02 11.62 -6.92
CA ARG A 171 17.05 11.56 -5.81
C ARG A 171 17.27 10.29 -4.99
N ASN A 172 16.91 10.35 -3.71
CA ASN A 172 17.02 9.18 -2.83
C ASN A 172 16.07 8.06 -3.30
N GLY A 173 16.64 6.89 -3.60
CA GLY A 173 15.89 5.67 -3.88
C GLY A 173 15.25 5.11 -2.61
N ASP A 174 13.94 5.09 -2.58
CA ASP A 174 13.06 4.47 -1.58
C ASP A 174 12.45 3.15 -2.08
N CYS A 175 12.61 2.81 -3.37
CA CYS A 175 12.11 1.55 -3.94
C CYS A 175 12.63 0.30 -3.22
N THR A 176 13.88 0.31 -2.75
CA THR A 176 14.43 -0.79 -1.94
C THR A 176 13.68 -0.96 -0.62
N GLU A 177 13.32 0.15 0.03
CA GLU A 177 12.55 0.11 1.29
C GLU A 177 11.13 -0.39 1.02
N LEU A 178 10.47 0.14 -0.01
CA LEU A 178 9.08 -0.17 -0.35
C LEU A 178 8.89 -1.59 -0.88
N PHE A 179 9.72 -2.01 -1.83
CA PHE A 179 9.48 -3.25 -2.58
C PHE A 179 10.21 -4.45 -1.99
N LYS A 180 11.31 -4.25 -1.23
CA LYS A 180 12.12 -5.35 -0.68
C LYS A 180 12.11 -5.40 0.85
N LEU A 181 12.50 -4.32 1.53
CA LEU A 181 12.72 -4.35 2.98
C LEU A 181 11.43 -4.36 3.81
N SER A 182 10.45 -3.53 3.47
CA SER A 182 9.18 -3.46 4.21
C SER A 182 8.40 -4.78 4.15
N PRO A 183 8.23 -5.44 2.98
CA PRO A 183 7.63 -6.77 2.90
C PRO A 183 8.42 -7.82 3.70
N ALA A 184 9.75 -7.84 3.57
CA ALA A 184 10.61 -8.77 4.33
C ALA A 184 10.45 -8.61 5.85
N ARG A 185 10.46 -7.37 6.36
CA ARG A 185 10.28 -7.10 7.79
C ARG A 185 8.90 -7.50 8.29
N ARG A 186 7.86 -7.32 7.47
CA ARG A 186 6.50 -7.77 7.80
C ARG A 186 6.47 -9.29 7.94
N GLN A 187 7.03 -10.02 6.98
CA GLN A 187 7.09 -11.49 7.05
C GLN A 187 7.92 -11.94 8.26
N PHE A 188 9.09 -11.36 8.47
CA PHE A 188 9.95 -11.68 9.61
C PHE A 188 9.25 -11.46 10.97
N ALA A 189 8.43 -10.41 11.10
CA ALA A 189 7.63 -10.19 12.30
C ALA A 189 6.54 -11.26 12.51
N LEU A 190 5.96 -11.78 11.42
CA LEU A 190 5.02 -12.92 11.48
C LEU A 190 5.74 -14.20 11.88
N ASP A 191 6.88 -14.49 11.27
CA ASP A 191 7.73 -15.65 11.58
C ASP A 191 8.12 -15.64 13.06
N ARG A 192 8.59 -14.50 13.57
CA ARG A 192 8.96 -14.31 14.98
C ARG A 192 7.78 -14.54 15.93
N LYS A 193 6.58 -14.07 15.58
CA LYS A 193 5.37 -14.26 16.40
C LYS A 193 4.93 -15.72 16.43
N ARG A 194 5.10 -16.45 15.32
CA ARG A 194 4.73 -17.86 15.17
C ARG A 194 5.71 -18.79 15.89
N LEU A 195 7.00 -18.61 15.68
CA LEU A 195 8.05 -19.52 16.15
C LEU A 195 8.27 -19.48 17.66
N LYS A 196 8.24 -18.28 18.27
CA LYS A 196 8.56 -18.06 19.71
C LYS A 196 9.90 -18.68 20.18
N VAL A 197 10.82 -18.99 19.26
CA VAL A 197 12.18 -19.44 19.53
C VAL A 197 13.20 -18.42 19.00
N PRO A 198 14.46 -18.44 19.45
CA PRO A 198 15.48 -17.54 18.93
C PRO A 198 15.71 -17.74 17.43
N ILE A 199 15.94 -16.65 16.69
CA ILE A 199 16.11 -16.67 15.23
C ILE A 199 17.53 -16.28 14.83
N ILE A 200 18.15 -17.07 13.96
CA ILE A 200 19.40 -16.72 13.27
C ILE A 200 19.05 -16.23 11.87
N ASN A 201 19.19 -14.93 11.62
CA ASN A 201 18.95 -14.34 10.30
C ASN A 201 20.21 -14.43 9.44
N LEU A 202 20.20 -15.27 8.41
CA LEU A 202 21.33 -15.50 7.51
C LEU A 202 21.30 -14.53 6.34
N VAL A 203 22.41 -13.78 6.16
CA VAL A 203 22.54 -12.77 5.09
C VAL A 203 23.81 -12.98 4.26
N GLY A 204 23.69 -12.87 2.93
CA GLY A 204 24.80 -13.01 1.98
C GLY A 204 25.66 -11.75 1.79
N SER A 205 25.83 -10.91 2.81
CA SER A 205 26.60 -9.65 2.68
C SER A 205 28.10 -9.89 2.84
N ARG A 206 28.92 -9.34 1.93
CA ARG A 206 30.39 -9.52 1.91
C ARG A 206 31.16 -8.21 2.11
N LYS A 207 32.30 -8.28 2.78
CA LYS A 207 33.20 -7.13 3.01
C LYS A 207 33.70 -6.52 1.69
N LYS A 208 34.07 -7.37 0.73
CA LYS A 208 34.62 -7.01 -0.58
C LYS A 208 33.56 -6.85 -1.68
N GLU A 209 32.32 -6.47 -1.34
CA GLU A 209 31.24 -6.29 -2.34
C GLU A 209 31.01 -4.85 -2.79
N GLY A 210 31.52 -3.88 -2.03
CA GLY A 210 31.44 -2.45 -2.33
C GLY A 210 31.35 -1.57 -1.08
N VAL A 211 31.83 -0.33 -1.20
CA VAL A 211 31.96 0.64 -0.10
C VAL A 211 30.65 0.80 0.70
N ARG A 212 29.52 0.99 0.01
CA ARG A 212 28.22 1.18 0.66
C ARG A 212 27.77 -0.03 1.48
N ARG A 213 28.02 -1.27 1.02
CA ARG A 213 27.64 -2.48 1.77
C ARG A 213 28.56 -2.72 2.96
N SER A 214 29.86 -2.51 2.81
CA SER A 214 30.81 -2.57 3.92
C SER A 214 30.44 -1.59 5.04
N THR A 215 30.10 -0.34 4.70
CA THR A 215 29.64 0.66 5.68
C THR A 215 28.33 0.25 6.36
N ASN A 216 27.39 -0.36 5.62
CA ASN A 216 26.14 -0.85 6.22
C ASN A 216 26.38 -2.04 7.17
N MET A 217 27.29 -2.95 6.83
CA MET A 217 27.67 -4.07 7.71
C MET A 217 28.28 -3.57 9.02
N LYS A 218 29.10 -2.52 8.98
CA LYS A 218 29.65 -1.88 10.18
C LYS A 218 28.55 -1.27 11.06
N LYS A 219 27.57 -0.59 10.44
CA LYS A 219 26.41 -0.02 11.17
C LYS A 219 25.51 -1.08 11.80
N GLN A 220 25.45 -2.27 11.21
CA GLN A 220 24.66 -3.40 11.70
C GLN A 220 25.45 -4.32 12.65
N ASP A 221 26.72 -3.99 12.91
CA ASP A 221 27.63 -4.80 13.71
C ASP A 221 27.78 -6.26 13.21
N ILE A 222 27.69 -6.45 11.89
CA ILE A 222 27.86 -7.75 11.21
C ILE A 222 29.29 -7.89 10.65
N TYR A 223 30.02 -6.77 10.55
CA TYR A 223 31.32 -6.73 9.87
C TYR A 223 32.36 -7.69 10.48
N SER A 224 32.43 -7.77 11.81
CA SER A 224 33.36 -8.62 12.56
C SER A 224 32.71 -9.83 13.22
N ARG A 225 31.37 -9.92 13.24
CA ARG A 225 30.63 -10.93 13.99
C ARG A 225 30.91 -12.36 13.51
N THR A 226 31.31 -13.21 14.44
CA THR A 226 31.58 -14.64 14.26
C THR A 226 30.40 -15.50 14.70
N SER A 227 30.46 -16.82 14.43
CA SER A 227 29.45 -17.78 14.91
C SER A 227 29.41 -17.87 16.44
N MET A 228 30.56 -17.74 17.12
CA MET A 228 30.65 -17.69 18.58
C MET A 228 29.95 -16.45 19.15
N ASP A 229 30.18 -15.27 18.57
CA ASP A 229 29.49 -14.03 18.99
C ASP A 229 27.97 -14.18 18.86
N VAL A 230 27.49 -14.81 17.78
CA VAL A 230 26.06 -15.10 17.58
C VAL A 230 25.54 -16.05 18.66
N GLN A 231 26.29 -17.10 18.97
CA GLN A 231 25.93 -18.04 20.03
C GLN A 231 25.79 -17.33 21.38
N ASP A 232 26.74 -16.46 21.73
CA ASP A 232 26.74 -15.72 22.99
C ASP A 232 25.57 -14.73 23.05
N ILE A 233 25.31 -13.98 21.97
CA ILE A 233 24.14 -13.09 21.86
C ILE A 233 22.84 -13.85 22.16
N LEU A 234 22.66 -15.04 21.58
CA LEU A 234 21.45 -15.84 21.77
C LEU A 234 21.37 -16.46 23.18
N LYS A 235 22.49 -16.92 23.74
CA LYS A 235 22.56 -17.43 25.12
C LYS A 235 22.26 -16.36 26.17
N HIS A 236 22.62 -15.10 25.89
CA HIS A 236 22.28 -13.95 26.73
C HIS A 236 20.84 -13.44 26.56
N GLY A 237 19.94 -14.26 25.98
CA GLY A 237 18.50 -14.00 25.94
C GLY A 237 18.01 -13.17 24.76
N ALA A 238 18.86 -12.89 23.77
CA ALA A 238 18.41 -12.24 22.55
C ALA A 238 17.48 -13.16 21.75
N SER A 239 16.33 -12.61 21.31
CA SER A 239 15.39 -13.35 20.47
C SER A 239 15.85 -13.50 19.01
N GLU A 240 16.83 -12.71 18.58
CA GLU A 240 17.32 -12.72 17.21
C GLU A 240 18.80 -12.32 17.12
N ALA A 241 19.51 -12.90 16.15
CA ALA A 241 20.87 -12.52 15.81
C ALA A 241 21.09 -12.66 14.30
N THR A 242 21.78 -11.70 13.69
CA THR A 242 22.12 -11.75 12.26
C THR A 242 23.51 -12.34 12.08
N TYR A 243 23.64 -13.32 11.19
CA TYR A 243 24.90 -13.99 10.84
C TYR A 243 25.18 -13.92 9.33
N ALA A 244 26.43 -13.64 8.96
CA ALA A 244 26.89 -13.56 7.58
C ALA A 244 28.04 -14.56 7.35
N PRO A 245 27.73 -15.81 6.96
CA PRO A 245 28.73 -16.87 6.77
C PRO A 245 29.82 -16.45 5.77
N ILE A 246 29.42 -16.01 4.57
CA ILE A 246 30.36 -15.67 3.49
C ILE A 246 30.98 -14.26 3.61
N ARG A 247 30.96 -13.62 4.79
CA ARG A 247 31.38 -12.21 4.96
C ARG A 247 32.79 -11.90 4.43
N ASN A 248 33.69 -12.89 4.51
CA ASN A 248 35.09 -12.77 4.08
C ASN A 248 35.34 -13.26 2.64
N TRP A 249 34.32 -13.74 1.93
CA TRP A 249 34.46 -14.30 0.59
C TRP A 249 34.58 -13.20 -0.49
N THR A 250 35.34 -13.50 -1.53
CA THR A 250 35.49 -12.74 -2.76
C THR A 250 34.40 -13.13 -3.78
N ALA A 251 34.29 -12.38 -4.88
CA ALA A 251 33.33 -12.74 -5.92
C ALA A 251 33.75 -14.02 -6.67
N VAL A 252 35.07 -14.20 -6.85
CA VAL A 252 35.68 -15.36 -7.49
C VAL A 252 35.35 -16.63 -6.70
N GLU A 253 35.61 -16.65 -5.39
CA GLU A 253 35.29 -17.80 -4.52
C GLU A 253 33.79 -18.17 -4.53
N VAL A 254 32.90 -17.18 -4.67
CA VAL A 254 31.45 -17.44 -4.78
C VAL A 254 31.12 -18.14 -6.11
N PHE A 255 31.69 -17.68 -7.23
CA PHE A 255 31.48 -18.33 -8.52
C PHE A 255 32.16 -19.70 -8.59
N ASP A 256 33.35 -19.85 -8.00
CA ASP A 256 34.05 -21.12 -7.95
C ASP A 256 33.26 -22.15 -7.13
N ALA A 257 32.67 -21.74 -6.01
CA ALA A 257 31.75 -22.60 -5.25
C ALA A 257 30.54 -23.02 -6.09
N LEU A 258 29.97 -22.13 -6.93
CA LEU A 258 28.87 -22.48 -7.83
C LEU A 258 29.31 -23.49 -8.91
N LYS A 259 30.51 -23.34 -9.48
CA LYS A 259 31.03 -24.25 -10.52
C LYS A 259 31.20 -25.68 -10.02
N ILE A 260 31.59 -25.86 -8.76
CA ILE A 260 31.82 -27.18 -8.12
C ILE A 260 30.63 -27.69 -7.30
N ALA A 261 29.49 -26.98 -7.33
CA ALA A 261 28.28 -27.38 -6.62
C ALA A 261 27.33 -28.19 -7.50
N GLY A 262 26.78 -29.26 -6.91
CA GLY A 262 25.82 -30.15 -7.52
C GLY A 262 26.28 -31.61 -7.57
N SER A 263 25.36 -32.50 -7.93
CA SER A 263 25.67 -33.93 -8.12
C SER A 263 26.43 -34.21 -9.41
N ASP A 264 26.29 -33.35 -10.42
CA ASP A 264 27.02 -33.38 -11.68
C ASP A 264 27.57 -31.97 -12.01
N PRO A 265 28.52 -31.45 -11.22
CA PRO A 265 28.97 -30.06 -11.30
C PRO A 265 29.61 -29.70 -12.65
N LEU A 266 29.78 -28.40 -12.90
CA LEU A 266 30.48 -27.93 -14.10
C LEU A 266 31.96 -28.31 -14.07
N ILE A 267 32.54 -28.31 -12.87
CA ILE A 267 33.92 -28.71 -12.62
C ILE A 267 33.90 -29.78 -11.55
N GLN A 268 34.35 -30.97 -11.93
CA GLN A 268 34.55 -32.07 -11.00
C GLN A 268 35.84 -31.82 -10.21
N ILE A 269 35.79 -32.08 -8.91
CA ILE A 269 36.96 -32.05 -8.04
C ILE A 269 37.10 -33.38 -7.31
N ASP A 270 38.31 -33.69 -6.86
CA ASP A 270 38.58 -34.88 -6.07
C ASP A 270 37.93 -34.74 -4.68
N GLY A 271 37.08 -35.71 -4.33
CA GLY A 271 36.34 -35.75 -3.06
C GLY A 271 34.85 -35.40 -3.18
N GLU A 272 34.17 -35.30 -2.03
CA GLU A 272 32.73 -35.02 -1.99
C GLU A 272 32.45 -33.55 -2.34
N GLY A 273 31.76 -33.28 -3.45
CA GLY A 273 31.46 -31.92 -3.93
C GLY A 273 30.62 -31.06 -2.97
N ILE A 274 30.31 -29.82 -3.40
CA ILE A 274 29.37 -28.97 -2.66
C ILE A 274 27.94 -29.44 -3.02
N PRO A 275 27.07 -29.73 -2.05
CA PRO A 275 25.70 -30.13 -2.33
C PRO A 275 24.92 -28.97 -2.96
N HIS A 276 24.01 -29.31 -3.87
CA HIS A 276 23.10 -28.35 -4.50
C HIS A 276 21.70 -28.97 -4.65
N PHE A 277 20.67 -28.12 -4.68
CA PHE A 277 19.29 -28.53 -4.97
C PHE A 277 19.03 -28.77 -6.48
N GLU A 278 20.07 -28.65 -7.31
CA GLU A 278 20.09 -28.89 -8.76
C GLU A 278 21.27 -29.82 -9.05
N GLU A 279 21.31 -30.40 -10.25
CA GLU A 279 22.46 -31.19 -10.70
C GLU A 279 23.74 -30.33 -10.81
N HIS A 280 23.61 -29.06 -11.18
CA HIS A 280 24.70 -28.08 -11.27
C HIS A 280 24.22 -26.62 -11.30
N SER A 281 25.11 -25.66 -11.03
CA SER A 281 24.80 -24.22 -11.06
C SER A 281 24.88 -23.55 -12.44
N GLY A 282 25.05 -24.31 -13.52
CA GLY A 282 25.27 -23.78 -14.87
C GLY A 282 24.26 -22.73 -15.32
N LEU A 283 22.97 -22.97 -15.06
CA LEU A 283 21.89 -22.06 -15.42
C LEU A 283 22.07 -20.65 -14.84
N LEU A 284 22.40 -20.55 -13.54
CA LEU A 284 22.62 -19.28 -12.87
C LEU A 284 23.86 -18.58 -13.43
N ILE A 285 24.94 -19.33 -13.65
CA ILE A 285 26.20 -18.80 -14.20
C ILE A 285 25.96 -18.21 -15.60
N GLU A 286 25.22 -18.90 -16.47
CA GLU A 286 24.91 -18.40 -17.81
C GLU A 286 24.03 -17.15 -17.77
N ILE A 287 23.06 -17.06 -16.87
CA ILE A 287 22.25 -15.83 -16.71
C ILE A 287 23.14 -14.63 -16.32
N TYR A 288 24.12 -14.83 -15.43
CA TYR A 288 25.10 -13.79 -15.10
C TYR A 288 26.05 -13.49 -16.28
N GLY A 289 26.41 -14.50 -17.08
CA GLY A 289 27.19 -14.37 -18.30
C GLY A 289 26.47 -13.49 -19.34
N ASP A 290 25.20 -13.79 -19.61
CA ASP A 290 24.33 -13.02 -20.50
C ASP A 290 24.11 -11.57 -20.01
N ALA A 291 24.17 -11.32 -18.69
CA ALA A 291 24.05 -9.98 -18.10
C ALA A 291 25.31 -9.12 -18.26
N SER A 292 26.44 -9.74 -18.60
CA SER A 292 27.74 -9.07 -18.79
C SER A 292 27.88 -8.56 -20.24
N THR A 293 28.87 -7.70 -20.48
CA THR A 293 29.18 -7.26 -21.86
C THR A 293 29.82 -8.43 -22.63
N PRO A 294 29.58 -8.56 -23.96
CA PRO A 294 30.06 -9.70 -24.76
C PRO A 294 31.57 -9.98 -24.66
N GLU A 295 32.38 -8.97 -24.31
CA GLU A 295 33.83 -9.06 -24.21
C GLU A 295 34.35 -9.75 -22.93
N THR A 296 33.48 -10.02 -21.94
CA THR A 296 33.90 -10.51 -20.60
C THR A 296 33.57 -11.97 -20.30
N CYS A 297 32.91 -12.68 -21.22
CA CYS A 297 32.42 -14.03 -20.94
C CYS A 297 32.57 -14.97 -22.15
N SER A 298 33.82 -15.17 -22.60
CA SER A 298 34.19 -16.36 -23.33
C SER A 298 34.46 -17.48 -22.32
N LEU A 299 33.45 -18.31 -22.04
CA LEU A 299 33.66 -19.66 -21.50
C LEU A 299 34.25 -20.56 -22.60
N ASN A 300 35.35 -20.13 -23.22
CA ASN A 300 36.09 -20.96 -24.17
C ASN A 300 37.15 -21.73 -23.39
N VAL A 301 36.84 -22.99 -23.10
CA VAL A 301 37.87 -23.99 -22.84
C VAL A 301 38.65 -24.16 -24.14
N GLY A 302 39.85 -23.61 -24.17
CA GLY A 302 40.82 -23.79 -25.25
C GLY A 302 40.85 -22.68 -26.29
N GLN A 303 41.72 -21.68 -26.10
CA GLN A 303 42.74 -21.27 -27.07
C GLN A 303 43.55 -20.08 -26.51
N ASP A 304 44.85 -20.32 -26.37
CA ASP A 304 45.99 -19.42 -26.38
C ASP A 304 45.94 -18.11 -25.55
N GLY A 305 46.57 -18.17 -24.37
CA GLY A 305 47.67 -17.25 -24.02
C GLY A 305 47.38 -15.76 -23.83
N VAL A 306 46.14 -15.34 -23.60
CA VAL A 306 45.80 -13.94 -23.25
C VAL A 306 45.32 -13.86 -21.80
N ASP A 307 45.95 -12.98 -21.02
CA ASP A 307 45.74 -12.70 -19.59
C ASP A 307 44.40 -13.16 -19.00
N THR A 308 44.45 -14.28 -18.26
CA THR A 308 43.34 -14.98 -17.60
C THR A 308 42.68 -14.21 -16.44
N ASN A 309 43.10 -12.97 -16.16
CA ASN A 309 42.53 -12.13 -15.10
C ASN A 309 41.21 -11.43 -15.48
N SER A 310 40.66 -11.69 -16.67
CA SER A 310 39.41 -11.07 -17.16
C SER A 310 38.24 -12.05 -17.35
N MET A 311 38.39 -13.32 -16.97
CA MET A 311 37.35 -14.36 -17.05
C MET A 311 36.36 -14.23 -15.90
N CYS A 312 35.12 -13.76 -16.13
CA CYS A 312 33.97 -13.72 -15.19
C CYS A 312 34.18 -13.06 -13.80
N GLY A 313 35.41 -12.67 -13.48
CA GLY A 313 35.91 -12.15 -12.22
C GLY A 313 36.45 -10.73 -12.36
N SER A 314 35.93 -9.96 -13.32
CA SER A 314 36.09 -8.51 -13.25
C SER A 314 35.67 -8.06 -11.85
N SER A 315 36.40 -7.10 -11.27
CA SER A 315 36.17 -6.59 -9.91
C SER A 315 34.79 -5.93 -9.71
N ASN A 316 33.92 -5.95 -10.73
CA ASN A 316 32.52 -5.58 -10.71
C ASN A 316 31.73 -6.38 -11.78
N PRO A 317 31.33 -7.65 -11.53
CA PRO A 317 30.29 -8.25 -12.36
C PRO A 317 29.03 -7.38 -12.23
N ASN A 318 28.46 -6.95 -13.37
CA ASN A 318 27.31 -6.06 -13.39
C ASN A 318 26.21 -6.62 -12.47
N ARG A 319 25.85 -5.87 -11.43
CA ARG A 319 24.72 -6.26 -10.57
C ARG A 319 23.45 -6.23 -11.41
N MET A 320 22.75 -7.36 -11.47
CA MET A 320 21.43 -7.44 -12.10
C MET A 320 20.44 -6.51 -11.37
N GLY A 321 19.74 -5.69 -12.16
CA GLY A 321 18.77 -4.71 -11.69
C GLY A 321 17.32 -5.16 -11.87
N CYS A 322 16.38 -4.26 -11.59
CA CYS A 322 14.96 -4.44 -11.89
C CYS A 322 14.66 -3.86 -13.29
N THR A 323 13.76 -4.47 -14.06
CA THR A 323 13.46 -4.11 -15.47
C THR A 323 13.14 -2.63 -15.66
N PHE A 324 12.32 -2.04 -14.78
CA PHE A 324 11.90 -0.63 -14.86
C PHE A 324 12.74 0.32 -13.98
N CYS A 325 13.94 -0.08 -13.57
CA CYS A 325 14.76 0.74 -12.67
C CYS A 325 15.30 2.00 -13.36
N THR A 326 14.82 3.16 -12.91
CA THR A 326 15.29 4.48 -13.37
C THR A 326 16.32 5.12 -12.44
N ILE A 327 16.69 4.46 -11.32
CA ILE A 327 17.74 4.94 -10.40
C ILE A 327 19.12 4.86 -11.04
N VAL A 328 19.41 3.78 -11.75
CA VAL A 328 20.63 3.67 -12.56
C VAL A 328 20.45 4.53 -13.83
N THR A 329 21.54 5.07 -14.37
CA THR A 329 21.47 5.82 -15.64
C THR A 329 21.11 4.87 -16.79
N GLU A 330 21.85 3.79 -16.90
CA GLU A 330 21.70 2.75 -17.92
C GLU A 330 21.46 1.40 -17.23
N ASN A 331 20.45 0.67 -17.71
CA ASN A 331 20.26 -0.72 -17.30
C ASN A 331 21.16 -1.62 -18.17
N LYS A 332 22.44 -1.74 -17.79
CA LYS A 332 23.43 -2.50 -18.55
C LYS A 332 23.03 -3.97 -18.75
N SER A 333 22.51 -4.63 -17.70
CA SER A 333 22.05 -6.02 -17.79
C SER A 333 20.89 -6.15 -18.77
N GLY A 334 19.87 -5.28 -18.66
CA GLY A 334 18.75 -5.27 -19.60
C GLY A 334 19.18 -5.02 -21.05
N ALA A 335 20.15 -4.12 -21.26
CA ALA A 335 20.70 -3.84 -22.59
C ALA A 335 21.54 -5.01 -23.16
N SER A 336 22.25 -5.76 -22.31
CA SER A 336 22.94 -6.99 -22.73
C SER A 336 21.93 -8.08 -23.09
N PHE A 337 20.94 -8.32 -22.23
CA PHE A 337 19.90 -9.32 -22.49
C PHE A 337 19.12 -9.00 -23.77
N SER A 338 18.77 -7.73 -24.02
CA SER A 338 18.00 -7.34 -25.21
C SER A 338 18.72 -7.60 -26.53
N LYS A 339 20.03 -7.85 -26.52
CA LYS A 339 20.81 -8.21 -27.71
C LYS A 339 20.76 -9.70 -28.03
N LYS A 340 20.36 -10.54 -27.07
CA LYS A 340 20.26 -11.99 -27.23
C LYS A 340 18.84 -12.37 -27.63
N VAL A 341 18.70 -13.18 -28.69
CA VAL A 341 17.41 -13.55 -29.27
C VAL A 341 16.53 -14.29 -28.25
N ARG A 342 17.12 -15.17 -27.42
CA ARG A 342 16.41 -15.86 -26.32
C ARG A 342 15.67 -14.93 -25.35
N TRP A 343 16.10 -13.69 -25.19
CA TRP A 343 15.46 -12.73 -24.28
C TRP A 343 14.65 -11.66 -25.01
N SER A 344 15.10 -11.20 -26.18
CA SER A 344 14.37 -10.20 -26.97
C SER A 344 13.05 -10.75 -27.52
N SER A 345 13.02 -12.03 -27.90
CA SER A 345 11.78 -12.72 -28.32
C SER A 345 10.71 -12.76 -27.21
N LEU A 346 11.11 -12.59 -25.95
CA LEU A 346 10.22 -12.47 -24.80
C LEU A 346 9.93 -11.00 -24.41
N HIS A 347 10.05 -10.07 -25.36
CA HIS A 347 9.69 -8.64 -25.21
C HIS A 347 10.59 -7.83 -24.24
N LEU A 348 11.78 -8.32 -23.92
CA LEU A 348 12.69 -7.60 -23.03
C LEU A 348 13.13 -6.24 -23.61
N ASP A 349 13.33 -6.15 -24.93
CA ASP A 349 13.66 -4.91 -25.62
C ASP A 349 12.53 -3.87 -25.45
N LYS A 350 11.26 -4.29 -25.56
CA LYS A 350 10.08 -3.44 -25.36
C LYS A 350 10.00 -2.95 -23.91
N ALA A 351 10.32 -3.80 -22.94
CA ALA A 351 10.39 -3.41 -21.54
C ALA A 351 11.50 -2.37 -21.28
N LEU A 352 12.68 -2.56 -21.90
CA LEU A 352 13.80 -1.62 -21.84
C LEU A 352 13.44 -0.26 -22.47
N ARG A 353 12.70 -0.24 -23.59
CA ARG A 353 12.18 0.98 -24.23
C ARG A 353 11.25 1.77 -23.30
N ILE A 354 10.36 1.09 -22.58
CA ILE A 354 9.48 1.73 -21.60
C ILE A 354 10.31 2.31 -20.45
N ARG A 355 11.27 1.55 -19.93
CA ARG A 355 12.18 2.00 -18.87
C ARG A 355 12.94 3.26 -19.28
N ASP A 356 13.51 3.29 -20.48
CA ASP A 356 14.29 4.42 -20.98
C ASP A 356 13.42 5.66 -21.19
N TYR A 357 12.18 5.47 -21.66
CA TYR A 357 11.20 6.54 -21.72
C TYR A 357 10.91 7.13 -20.32
N MET A 358 10.66 6.27 -19.33
CA MET A 358 10.44 6.69 -17.94
C MET A 358 11.68 7.40 -17.36
N TYR A 359 12.88 6.92 -17.66
CA TYR A 359 14.13 7.56 -17.24
C TYR A 359 14.25 8.99 -17.80
N ARG A 360 13.98 9.19 -19.09
CA ARG A 360 13.98 10.53 -19.70
C ARG A 360 12.90 11.44 -19.11
N LEU A 361 11.70 10.92 -18.85
CA LEU A 361 10.64 11.67 -18.18
C LEU A 361 11.03 12.11 -16.76
N SER A 362 11.82 11.30 -16.04
CA SER A 362 12.30 11.65 -14.69
C SER A 362 13.20 12.90 -14.65
N MET A 363 13.78 13.27 -15.80
CA MET A 363 14.62 14.44 -16.01
C MET A 363 13.92 15.56 -16.79
N ASN A 364 12.68 15.34 -17.22
CA ASN A 364 11.95 16.35 -17.95
C ASN A 364 11.11 17.17 -16.97
N GLU A 365 11.43 18.45 -16.82
CA GLU A 365 10.69 19.34 -15.93
C GLU A 365 9.25 19.54 -16.41
N GLU A 366 9.03 19.60 -17.72
CA GLU A 366 7.69 19.72 -18.32
C GLU A 366 6.88 18.44 -18.23
N ALA A 367 7.47 17.32 -17.84
CA ALA A 367 6.73 16.08 -17.56
C ALA A 367 6.05 16.11 -16.18
N ARG A 368 6.44 17.02 -15.28
CA ARG A 368 5.85 17.17 -13.95
C ARG A 368 4.46 17.79 -14.04
N GLY A 369 3.49 17.15 -13.38
CA GLY A 369 2.15 17.68 -13.20
C GLY A 369 2.00 18.34 -11.84
N PHE A 370 1.44 19.54 -11.80
CA PHE A 370 1.17 20.31 -10.59
C PHE A 370 -0.17 19.93 -9.98
N HIS A 371 -0.13 18.91 -9.15
CA HIS A 371 -1.32 18.19 -8.72
C HIS A 371 -1.83 18.69 -7.36
N ALA A 372 -3.12 18.97 -7.28
CA ALA A 372 -3.79 19.42 -6.06
C ALA A 372 -3.96 18.25 -5.08
N ARG A 373 -3.22 18.27 -3.97
CA ARG A 373 -3.29 17.19 -2.96
C ARG A 373 -3.51 17.63 -1.54
N SER A 374 -3.02 18.79 -1.19
CA SER A 374 -2.94 19.23 0.20
C SER A 374 -3.63 20.58 0.28
N ILE A 375 -4.31 20.82 1.40
CA ILE A 375 -4.89 22.11 1.73
C ILE A 375 -4.09 22.62 2.93
N ASP A 376 -3.65 23.88 2.88
CA ASP A 376 -3.07 24.54 4.05
C ASP A 376 -4.20 25.09 4.93
N PRO A 377 -4.44 24.53 6.13
CA PRO A 377 -5.49 25.02 7.02
C PRO A 377 -5.18 26.40 7.63
N TYR A 378 -3.94 26.91 7.56
CA TYR A 378 -3.62 28.26 8.06
C TYR A 378 -4.21 29.38 7.20
N LEU A 379 -4.24 29.18 5.88
CA LEU A 379 -4.69 30.20 4.93
C LEU A 379 -5.82 29.68 4.04
N ASN A 380 -6.34 28.49 4.34
CA ASN A 380 -7.28 27.72 3.52
C ASN A 380 -6.87 27.49 2.06
N ARG A 381 -5.61 27.77 1.67
CA ARG A 381 -5.11 27.67 0.29
C ARG A 381 -4.87 26.22 -0.13
N ILE A 382 -5.13 25.91 -1.40
CA ILE A 382 -4.88 24.59 -1.98
C ILE A 382 -3.48 24.52 -2.57
N MET A 383 -2.71 23.50 -2.23
CA MET A 383 -1.34 23.34 -2.71
C MET A 383 -1.26 22.46 -3.96
N LEU A 384 -0.65 23.02 -5.01
CA LEU A 384 -0.34 22.39 -6.28
C LEU A 384 1.11 21.94 -6.31
N GLN A 385 1.34 20.62 -6.17
CA GLN A 385 2.69 20.07 -6.03
C GLN A 385 3.16 19.37 -7.31
N SER A 386 4.42 19.59 -7.71
CA SER A 386 5.07 18.98 -8.88
C SER A 386 5.56 17.54 -8.66
N ASN A 387 4.89 16.78 -7.79
CA ASN A 387 5.30 15.47 -7.27
C ASN A 387 4.71 14.26 -8.02
N THR A 388 4.07 14.50 -9.17
CA THR A 388 3.46 13.48 -10.02
C THR A 388 3.74 13.78 -11.48
N LEU A 389 3.58 12.81 -12.37
CA LEU A 389 3.62 13.07 -13.81
C LEU A 389 2.32 13.76 -14.27
N LYS A 390 2.37 14.46 -15.41
CA LYS A 390 1.15 14.96 -16.06
C LYS A 390 0.22 13.79 -16.41
N PRO A 391 -1.11 13.95 -16.30
CA PRO A 391 -2.05 12.86 -16.50
C PRO A 391 -1.90 12.12 -17.84
N GLN A 392 -1.65 12.83 -18.94
CA GLN A 392 -1.51 12.20 -20.25
C GLN A 392 -0.27 11.30 -20.34
N LEU A 393 0.82 11.66 -19.64
CA LEU A 393 2.03 10.86 -19.59
C LEU A 393 1.81 9.61 -18.74
N ILE A 394 1.05 9.73 -17.65
CA ILE A 394 0.63 8.60 -16.82
C ILE A 394 -0.20 7.62 -17.66
N ALA A 395 -1.23 8.11 -18.37
CA ALA A 395 -2.05 7.30 -19.26
C ALA A 395 -1.25 6.65 -20.40
N LYS A 396 -0.26 7.36 -20.96
CA LYS A 396 0.63 6.80 -21.98
C LYS A 396 1.52 5.68 -21.43
N ILE A 397 2.13 5.86 -20.25
CA ILE A 397 2.91 4.81 -19.58
C ILE A 397 2.01 3.62 -19.29
N TYR A 398 0.82 3.84 -18.74
CA TYR A 398 -0.15 2.79 -18.47
C TYR A 398 -0.50 1.99 -19.73
N ARG A 399 -0.77 2.66 -20.86
CA ARG A 399 -1.00 2.00 -22.16
C ARG A 399 0.18 1.15 -22.60
N LEU A 400 1.41 1.67 -22.50
CA LEU A 400 2.61 0.91 -22.87
C LEU A 400 2.80 -0.34 -21.99
N LEU A 401 2.49 -0.24 -20.69
CA LEU A 401 2.52 -1.39 -19.79
C LEU A 401 1.42 -2.41 -20.12
N CYS A 402 0.19 -1.95 -20.44
CA CYS A 402 -0.87 -2.82 -20.93
C CYS A 402 -0.44 -3.54 -22.22
N GLN A 403 0.23 -2.85 -23.15
CA GLN A 403 0.73 -3.47 -24.38
C GLN A 403 1.79 -4.53 -24.10
N LEU A 404 2.73 -4.25 -23.20
CA LEU A 404 3.76 -5.22 -22.82
C LEU A 404 3.14 -6.47 -22.17
N SER A 405 2.17 -6.28 -21.27
CA SER A 405 1.42 -7.39 -20.66
C SER A 405 0.60 -8.17 -21.69
N ALA A 406 -0.11 -7.50 -22.59
CA ALA A 406 -0.85 -8.17 -23.66
C ALA A 406 0.07 -8.96 -24.61
N ASP A 407 1.19 -8.38 -25.02
CA ASP A 407 2.17 -9.03 -25.88
C ASP A 407 2.77 -10.27 -25.18
N SER A 408 3.13 -10.14 -23.90
CA SER A 408 3.63 -11.27 -23.10
C SER A 408 2.59 -12.37 -22.90
N TYR A 409 1.33 -12.03 -22.65
CA TYR A 409 0.24 -12.99 -22.53
C TYR A 409 0.00 -13.75 -23.84
N ASN A 410 0.04 -13.05 -24.98
CA ASN A 410 -0.13 -13.68 -26.29
C ASN A 410 1.00 -14.68 -26.58
N THR A 411 2.25 -14.30 -26.33
CA THR A 411 3.40 -15.22 -26.46
C THR A 411 3.24 -16.44 -25.55
N ALA A 412 2.83 -16.24 -24.30
CA ALA A 412 2.60 -17.34 -23.37
C ALA A 412 1.50 -18.30 -23.86
N ARG A 413 0.37 -17.74 -24.30
CA ARG A 413 -0.75 -18.50 -24.85
C ARG A 413 -0.33 -19.28 -26.09
N GLU A 414 0.31 -18.64 -27.06
CA GLU A 414 0.77 -19.29 -28.30
C GLU A 414 1.70 -20.47 -28.03
N ASN A 415 2.62 -20.34 -27.07
CA ASN A 415 3.53 -21.42 -26.69
C ASN A 415 2.89 -22.49 -25.80
N ALA A 416 1.79 -22.19 -25.10
CA ALA A 416 1.04 -23.18 -24.34
C ALA A 416 0.25 -24.14 -25.24
N TRP A 417 -0.21 -23.66 -26.40
CA TRP A 417 -0.93 -24.49 -27.40
C TRP A 417 -0.02 -25.01 -28.52
N GLY A 418 1.11 -24.34 -28.77
CA GLY A 418 2.08 -24.67 -29.80
C GLY A 418 3.23 -25.55 -29.32
N ASN A 419 4.14 -25.86 -30.24
CA ASN A 419 5.38 -26.53 -29.90
C ASN A 419 6.43 -25.50 -29.47
N VAL A 420 6.82 -25.53 -28.19
CA VAL A 420 7.82 -24.61 -27.64
C VAL A 420 9.17 -24.68 -28.38
N CYS A 421 9.53 -25.87 -28.89
CA CYS A 421 10.78 -26.06 -29.62
C CYS A 421 10.86 -25.21 -30.91
N ASP A 422 9.72 -24.77 -31.44
CA ASP A 422 9.68 -23.94 -32.63
C ASP A 422 9.94 -22.46 -32.35
N PHE A 423 9.84 -22.03 -31.09
CA PHE A 423 10.02 -20.66 -30.68
C PHE A 423 11.44 -20.17 -30.91
N GLU A 424 11.58 -18.96 -31.45
CA GLU A 424 12.87 -18.37 -31.84
C GLU A 424 13.87 -18.35 -30.67
N GLY A 425 13.40 -17.98 -29.48
CA GLY A 425 14.24 -17.94 -28.29
C GLY A 425 14.68 -19.32 -27.78
N TYR A 426 13.88 -20.37 -28.00
CA TYR A 426 14.26 -21.74 -27.69
C TYR A 426 15.37 -22.21 -28.66
N LYS A 427 15.18 -21.95 -29.96
CA LYS A 427 16.16 -22.27 -31.02
C LYS A 427 17.50 -21.56 -30.80
N ASP A 428 17.49 -20.33 -30.30
CA ASP A 428 18.71 -19.58 -29.96
C ASP A 428 19.51 -20.25 -28.83
N ILE A 429 18.86 -20.88 -27.85
CA ILE A 429 19.53 -21.62 -26.77
C ILE A 429 20.02 -22.98 -27.28
N GLU A 430 19.18 -23.69 -28.05
CA GLU A 430 19.50 -24.99 -28.61
C GLU A 430 20.74 -24.94 -29.52
N ASN A 431 20.82 -23.92 -30.37
CA ASN A 431 21.89 -23.75 -31.34
C ASN A 431 23.11 -22.99 -30.79
N ASP A 432 23.13 -22.58 -29.51
CA ASP A 432 24.27 -21.87 -28.92
C ASP A 432 25.50 -22.79 -28.82
N PRO A 433 26.59 -22.54 -29.58
CA PRO A 433 27.76 -23.41 -29.56
C PRO A 433 28.63 -23.21 -28.31
N HIS A 434 28.47 -22.10 -27.59
CA HIS A 434 29.30 -21.74 -26.44
C HIS A 434 28.74 -22.25 -25.10
N MET A 435 27.49 -22.73 -25.09
CA MET A 435 26.86 -23.27 -23.88
C MET A 435 27.14 -24.76 -23.71
N ASN A 436 27.64 -25.15 -22.54
CA ASN A 436 27.85 -26.56 -22.18
C ASN A 436 26.55 -27.36 -22.37
N ARG A 437 26.63 -28.56 -22.96
CA ARG A 437 25.50 -29.47 -23.22
C ARG A 437 24.60 -29.70 -22.00
N LYS A 438 25.19 -29.87 -20.81
CA LYS A 438 24.45 -30.10 -19.55
C LYS A 438 23.65 -28.85 -19.16
N THR A 439 24.31 -27.71 -19.13
CA THR A 439 23.70 -26.41 -18.88
C THR A 439 22.61 -26.08 -19.88
N LYS A 440 22.84 -26.35 -21.16
CA LYS A 440 21.87 -26.16 -22.25
C LYS A 440 20.60 -26.94 -22.01
N LYS A 441 20.70 -28.22 -21.62
CA LYS A 441 19.53 -29.04 -21.27
C LYS A 441 18.72 -28.39 -20.16
N LEU A 442 19.35 -27.98 -19.06
CA LEU A 442 18.67 -27.34 -17.93
C LEU A 442 18.08 -25.96 -18.29
N PHE A 443 18.77 -25.22 -19.15
CA PHE A 443 18.29 -23.93 -19.65
C PHE A 443 17.04 -24.11 -20.50
N LEU A 444 17.05 -25.05 -21.45
CA LEU A 444 15.87 -25.39 -22.26
C LEU A 444 14.70 -25.87 -21.38
N GLU A 445 14.97 -26.64 -20.34
CA GLU A 445 13.96 -27.07 -19.37
C GLU A 445 13.32 -25.88 -18.63
N MET A 446 14.14 -24.93 -18.13
CA MET A 446 13.63 -23.69 -17.53
C MET A 446 12.84 -22.88 -18.55
N TYR A 447 13.39 -22.70 -19.73
CA TYR A 447 12.80 -21.87 -20.76
C TYR A 447 11.43 -22.39 -21.17
N SER A 448 11.30 -23.70 -21.41
CA SER A 448 10.04 -24.35 -21.74
C SER A 448 9.02 -24.30 -20.60
N ALA A 449 9.47 -24.48 -19.36
CA ALA A 449 8.59 -24.39 -18.20
C ALA A 449 8.07 -22.98 -17.93
N GLN A 450 8.76 -21.93 -18.42
CA GLN A 450 8.46 -20.55 -18.08
C GLN A 450 7.86 -19.74 -19.25
N ILE A 451 8.11 -20.12 -20.50
CA ILE A 451 7.57 -19.38 -21.66
C ILE A 451 6.05 -19.42 -21.74
N VAL A 452 5.42 -20.48 -21.21
CA VAL A 452 3.96 -20.65 -21.14
C VAL A 452 3.32 -19.79 -20.03
N GLU A 453 4.13 -19.16 -19.19
CA GLU A 453 3.67 -18.28 -18.11
C GLU A 453 3.56 -16.82 -18.57
N HIS A 454 2.69 -16.05 -17.91
CA HIS A 454 2.58 -14.62 -18.18
C HIS A 454 3.75 -13.84 -17.55
N LEU A 455 4.86 -13.77 -18.27
CA LEU A 455 6.14 -13.23 -17.77
C LEU A 455 6.10 -11.74 -17.43
N TYR A 456 5.42 -10.90 -18.20
CA TYR A 456 5.18 -9.48 -17.87
C TYR A 456 3.75 -9.22 -17.38
N ASP A 457 3.36 -9.82 -16.25
CA ASP A 457 2.08 -9.68 -15.55
C ASP A 457 1.89 -8.35 -14.78
N ILE A 458 2.23 -7.22 -15.42
CA ILE A 458 2.24 -5.91 -14.78
C ILE A 458 0.82 -5.36 -14.60
N VAL A 459 -0.05 -5.53 -15.59
CA VAL A 459 -1.43 -5.01 -15.59
C VAL A 459 -2.42 -6.14 -15.81
N THR A 460 -3.29 -6.35 -14.82
CA THR A 460 -4.44 -7.25 -14.90
C THR A 460 -5.76 -6.48 -15.06
N ARG A 461 -6.86 -7.20 -15.31
CA ARG A 461 -8.21 -6.63 -15.36
C ARG A 461 -8.59 -5.95 -14.03
N ASP A 462 -8.28 -6.59 -12.90
CA ASP A 462 -8.46 -6.03 -11.56
C ASP A 462 -7.66 -4.75 -11.36
N ASP A 463 -6.43 -4.69 -11.89
CA ASP A 463 -5.61 -3.49 -11.78
C ASP A 463 -6.22 -2.32 -12.57
N ALA A 464 -6.86 -2.58 -13.70
CA ALA A 464 -7.58 -1.56 -14.46
C ALA A 464 -8.78 -0.99 -13.68
N ILE A 465 -9.54 -1.86 -13.01
CA ILE A 465 -10.67 -1.45 -12.14
C ILE A 465 -10.16 -0.62 -10.97
N LEU A 466 -9.18 -1.15 -10.22
CA LEU A 466 -8.67 -0.48 -9.02
C LEU A 466 -7.94 0.82 -9.36
N LEU A 467 -7.18 0.89 -10.46
CA LEU A 467 -6.57 2.14 -10.90
C LEU A 467 -7.60 3.18 -11.33
N SER A 468 -8.72 2.77 -11.93
CA SER A 468 -9.80 3.70 -12.27
C SER A 468 -10.34 4.38 -11.02
N TYR A 469 -10.56 3.62 -9.95
CA TYR A 469 -10.95 4.15 -8.65
C TYR A 469 -9.90 5.07 -8.04
N LEU A 470 -8.63 4.63 -8.04
CA LEU A 470 -7.55 5.38 -7.42
C LEU A 470 -7.28 6.70 -8.14
N TRP A 471 -7.34 6.72 -9.47
CA TRP A 471 -7.24 7.95 -10.25
C TRP A 471 -8.38 8.90 -9.94
N ALA A 472 -9.58 8.38 -9.73
CA ALA A 472 -10.74 9.16 -9.34
C ALA A 472 -10.58 9.75 -7.93
N ILE A 473 -10.20 8.96 -6.93
CA ILE A 473 -9.97 9.48 -5.56
C ILE A 473 -8.81 10.46 -5.51
N ASP A 474 -7.69 10.15 -6.15
CA ASP A 474 -6.51 10.99 -6.07
C ASP A 474 -6.64 12.26 -6.93
N GLY A 475 -7.66 12.39 -7.80
CA GLY A 475 -7.92 13.62 -8.54
C GLY A 475 -7.17 13.74 -9.87
N VAL A 476 -6.90 12.62 -10.54
CA VAL A 476 -6.17 12.61 -11.81
C VAL A 476 -7.06 13.18 -12.92
N ALA A 477 -6.62 14.27 -13.55
CA ALA A 477 -7.41 14.99 -14.56
C ALA A 477 -7.46 14.26 -15.93
N LEU A 478 -8.20 13.14 -15.96
CA LEU A 478 -8.52 12.33 -17.14
C LEU A 478 -10.02 11.97 -17.15
N LEU A 479 -10.47 11.42 -18.27
CA LEU A 479 -11.81 10.86 -18.47
C LEU A 479 -12.13 9.74 -17.46
N PRO A 480 -13.42 9.51 -17.14
CA PRO A 480 -13.79 8.51 -16.15
C PRO A 480 -13.47 7.11 -16.69
N TYR A 481 -13.01 6.18 -15.84
CA TYR A 481 -12.64 4.83 -16.28
C TYR A 481 -11.58 4.74 -17.38
N THR A 482 -10.71 5.77 -17.53
CA THR A 482 -9.61 5.75 -18.51
C THR A 482 -8.75 4.47 -18.44
N PRO A 483 -8.37 3.94 -17.25
CA PRO A 483 -7.62 2.69 -17.18
C PRO A 483 -8.37 1.46 -17.75
N ILE A 484 -9.67 1.33 -17.51
CA ILE A 484 -10.51 0.27 -18.11
C ILE A 484 -10.56 0.43 -19.63
N ALA A 485 -10.80 1.65 -20.13
CA ALA A 485 -10.86 1.90 -21.56
C ALA A 485 -9.54 1.59 -22.28
N ILE A 486 -8.40 1.96 -21.68
CA ILE A 486 -7.08 1.62 -22.24
C ILE A 486 -6.85 0.11 -22.24
N TYR A 487 -7.23 -0.58 -21.14
CA TYR A 487 -7.10 -2.03 -21.05
C TYR A 487 -7.91 -2.73 -22.14
N GLU A 488 -9.20 -2.36 -22.28
CA GLU A 488 -10.11 -2.86 -23.32
C GLU A 488 -9.55 -2.63 -24.72
N GLU A 489 -9.06 -1.42 -24.99
CA GLU A 489 -8.52 -1.07 -26.30
C GLU A 489 -7.29 -1.89 -26.68
N VAL A 490 -6.43 -2.20 -25.71
CA VAL A 490 -5.18 -2.94 -25.95
C VAL A 490 -5.43 -4.44 -26.00
N HIS A 491 -6.10 -5.00 -24.98
CA HIS A 491 -6.28 -6.45 -24.84
C HIS A 491 -7.34 -7.00 -25.79
N ASN A 492 -8.49 -6.32 -25.94
CA ASN A 492 -9.63 -6.85 -26.70
C ASN A 492 -9.73 -6.25 -28.11
N LYS A 493 -9.47 -4.95 -28.27
CA LYS A 493 -9.56 -4.27 -29.58
C LYS A 493 -8.25 -4.22 -30.37
N GLY A 494 -7.15 -4.74 -29.82
CA GLY A 494 -5.87 -4.81 -30.50
C GLY A 494 -5.20 -3.46 -30.81
N LYS A 495 -5.67 -2.33 -30.24
CA LYS A 495 -5.07 -1.00 -30.50
C LYS A 495 -3.66 -0.94 -29.92
N ARG A 496 -2.69 -0.50 -30.72
CA ARG A 496 -1.28 -0.36 -30.33
C ARG A 496 -0.78 1.07 -30.63
N ILE A 497 0.14 1.55 -29.79
CA ILE A 497 0.98 2.71 -30.05
C ILE A 497 2.44 2.26 -30.20
N PRO A 498 3.26 2.96 -31.01
CA PRO A 498 4.67 2.65 -31.14
C PRO A 498 5.40 2.72 -29.79
N TYR A 499 6.26 1.72 -29.52
CA TYR A 499 7.13 1.77 -28.36
C TYR A 499 8.12 2.95 -28.47
N PRO A 500 8.48 3.60 -27.35
CA PRO A 500 9.48 4.66 -27.37
C PRO A 500 10.85 4.17 -27.87
N LYS A 501 11.67 5.11 -28.34
CA LYS A 501 13.08 4.85 -28.67
C LYS A 501 13.91 4.54 -27.42
N LEU A 502 14.90 3.66 -27.56
CA LEU A 502 15.95 3.42 -26.56
C LEU A 502 16.81 4.68 -26.40
N ASN A 503 17.54 4.78 -25.28
CA ASN A 503 18.50 5.87 -25.08
C ASN A 503 19.64 5.84 -26.12
N SER A 504 19.99 4.68 -26.65
CA SER A 504 20.96 4.53 -27.76
C SER A 504 20.42 4.99 -29.12
N GLU A 505 19.10 5.10 -29.28
CA GLU A 505 18.44 5.42 -30.56
C GLU A 505 18.00 6.89 -30.66
N VAL A 506 18.12 7.65 -29.57
CA VAL A 506 17.80 9.08 -29.58
C VAL A 506 19.01 9.89 -30.01
N GLY A 507 18.83 10.82 -30.95
CA GLY A 507 19.91 11.67 -31.48
C GLY A 507 20.43 12.75 -30.54
N TYR A 508 20.19 12.64 -29.23
CA TYR A 508 20.65 13.60 -28.22
C TYR A 508 21.15 12.88 -26.97
N ASN A 509 22.07 13.52 -26.25
CA ASN A 509 22.67 12.95 -25.05
C ASN A 509 21.64 12.79 -23.91
N THR A 510 21.45 11.56 -23.42
CA THR A 510 20.58 11.18 -22.29
C THR A 510 21.29 11.16 -20.94
N ALA A 511 22.46 11.80 -20.84
CA ALA A 511 23.20 11.94 -19.59
C ALA A 511 22.33 12.51 -18.46
N LEU A 512 22.64 12.08 -17.24
CA LEU A 512 21.93 12.49 -16.04
C LEU A 512 21.99 14.02 -15.88
N LYS A 513 20.84 14.67 -15.92
CA LYS A 513 20.69 16.11 -15.64
C LYS A 513 20.06 16.31 -14.28
N SER A 514 20.67 17.19 -13.47
CA SER A 514 20.03 17.67 -12.24
C SER A 514 18.79 18.47 -12.62
N THR A 515 17.63 17.99 -12.20
CA THR A 515 16.36 18.71 -12.33
C THR A 515 15.87 19.05 -10.95
N PRO A 516 16.13 20.29 -10.45
CA PRO A 516 15.63 20.70 -9.15
C PRO A 516 14.10 20.57 -9.15
N VAL A 517 13.56 20.18 -8.00
CA VAL A 517 12.10 20.14 -7.84
C VAL A 517 11.61 21.58 -7.86
N ARG A 518 10.83 21.94 -8.89
CA ARG A 518 10.22 23.27 -8.99
C ARG A 518 9.33 23.52 -7.79
N GLU A 519 9.36 24.75 -7.27
CA GLU A 519 8.51 25.15 -6.16
C GLU A 519 7.03 24.93 -6.52
N ALA A 520 6.24 24.61 -5.49
CA ALA A 520 4.79 24.45 -5.63
C ALA A 520 4.12 25.80 -5.94
N PHE A 521 2.83 25.75 -6.25
CA PHE A 521 1.96 26.94 -6.25
C PHE A 521 0.83 26.72 -5.24
N ALA A 522 0.28 27.81 -4.73
CA ALA A 522 -0.90 27.80 -3.89
C ALA A 522 -2.06 28.43 -4.65
N LEU A 523 -3.20 27.75 -4.78
CA LEU A 523 -4.43 28.31 -5.33
C LEU A 523 -5.13 29.12 -4.25
N ASN A 524 -5.52 30.36 -4.58
CA ASN A 524 -6.41 31.15 -3.74
C ASN A 524 -7.82 30.57 -3.83
N SER A 525 -8.31 30.11 -2.69
CA SER A 525 -9.60 29.41 -2.55
C SER A 525 -10.68 30.25 -1.88
N MET A 526 -10.32 31.37 -1.25
CA MET A 526 -11.23 32.22 -0.47
C MET A 526 -11.40 33.61 -1.14
N SER A 527 -12.55 34.24 -0.94
CA SER A 527 -12.82 35.61 -1.39
C SER A 527 -11.98 36.63 -0.64
N GLN A 528 -11.76 37.83 -1.20
CA GLN A 528 -10.96 38.85 -0.51
C GLN A 528 -11.59 39.32 0.82
N ASP A 529 -12.90 39.24 0.93
CA ASP A 529 -13.62 39.55 2.18
C ASP A 529 -13.32 38.52 3.27
N PHE A 530 -13.21 37.23 2.93
CA PHE A 530 -12.78 36.21 3.89
C PHE A 530 -11.29 36.31 4.22
N ILE A 531 -10.48 36.79 3.27
CA ILE A 531 -9.06 37.04 3.52
C ILE A 531 -8.89 38.24 4.48
N SER A 532 -9.81 39.22 4.44
CA SER A 532 -9.80 40.39 5.32
C SER A 532 -10.31 40.11 6.73
N THR A 533 -11.14 39.08 6.94
CA THR A 533 -11.44 38.52 8.27
C THR A 533 -10.27 37.72 8.86
N GLU A 534 -9.16 37.64 8.12
CA GLU A 534 -7.89 37.03 8.53
C GLU A 534 -7.98 35.55 8.93
N TYR A 535 -8.91 34.79 8.36
CA TYR A 535 -9.00 33.32 8.50
C TYR A 535 -9.15 32.81 9.95
N VAL A 536 -9.71 33.61 10.86
CA VAL A 536 -9.61 33.35 12.31
C VAL A 536 -10.56 32.24 12.80
N ASP A 537 -11.70 32.00 12.12
CA ASP A 537 -12.76 31.15 12.70
C ASP A 537 -13.27 29.98 11.83
N GLU A 538 -12.96 29.93 10.52
CA GLU A 538 -13.51 28.89 9.63
C GLU A 538 -12.43 28.26 8.73
N THR A 539 -12.42 26.93 8.64
CA THR A 539 -11.62 26.23 7.63
C THR A 539 -12.42 26.03 6.35
N ILE A 540 -11.71 25.74 5.25
CA ILE A 540 -12.36 25.37 3.98
C ILE A 540 -13.31 24.18 4.14
N TYR A 541 -13.14 23.33 5.15
CA TYR A 541 -14.02 22.21 5.39
C TYR A 541 -15.31 22.62 6.10
N ASP A 542 -15.25 23.69 6.90
CA ASP A 542 -16.39 24.25 7.64
C ASP A 542 -17.29 25.04 6.69
N VAL A 543 -16.69 25.84 5.79
CA VAL A 543 -17.41 26.64 4.78
C VAL A 543 -18.23 25.76 3.82
N PHE A 544 -17.68 24.63 3.40
CA PHE A 544 -18.37 23.73 2.47
C PHE A 544 -19.38 22.79 3.16
N GLY A 545 -19.36 22.71 4.50
CA GLY A 545 -20.21 21.81 5.30
C GLY A 545 -19.88 20.32 5.08
N TYR A 546 -19.64 19.54 6.15
CA TYR A 546 -19.44 18.10 5.99
C TYR A 546 -20.73 17.41 5.51
N GLN A 547 -20.85 17.22 4.21
CA GLN A 547 -21.95 16.48 3.59
C GLN A 547 -21.55 15.01 3.45
N PRO A 548 -22.23 14.05 4.12
CA PRO A 548 -21.88 12.64 4.04
C PRO A 548 -22.18 12.06 2.66
N VAL A 549 -21.18 12.08 1.75
CA VAL A 549 -20.98 11.31 0.49
C VAL A 549 -22.12 11.31 -0.56
N ASN A 550 -23.34 11.66 -0.21
CA ASN A 550 -24.51 11.68 -1.09
C ASN A 550 -24.54 12.90 -2.01
N VAL A 551 -23.66 13.90 -1.79
CA VAL A 551 -23.58 15.12 -2.62
C VAL A 551 -22.42 15.04 -3.61
N PHE A 552 -22.44 14.01 -4.46
CA PHE A 552 -21.93 14.17 -5.82
C PHE A 552 -23.10 14.60 -6.70
N ASP A 553 -23.82 15.65 -6.28
CA ASP A 553 -24.88 16.23 -7.10
C ASP A 553 -24.26 16.86 -8.35
N ALA A 554 -24.76 16.35 -9.46
CA ALA A 554 -24.32 16.59 -10.80
C ALA A 554 -24.76 17.98 -11.30
N ASP A 555 -24.14 19.05 -10.81
CA ASP A 555 -24.42 20.39 -11.35
C ASP A 555 -23.32 20.89 -12.29
N SER A 556 -23.35 20.36 -13.51
CA SER A 556 -23.30 21.20 -14.71
C SER A 556 -23.74 20.37 -15.93
N CYS A 557 -25.04 20.44 -16.25
CA CYS A 557 -25.70 19.83 -17.42
C CYS A 557 -25.58 18.31 -17.54
N GLU A 558 -26.43 17.58 -16.80
CA GLU A 558 -27.15 16.38 -17.28
C GLU A 558 -28.20 15.95 -16.25
N SER A 559 -29.22 16.78 -16.10
CA SER A 559 -30.49 16.37 -15.52
C SER A 559 -31.13 15.33 -16.44
N ASN A 560 -31.01 14.05 -16.04
CA ASN A 560 -31.81 12.86 -16.40
C ASN A 560 -30.92 11.64 -16.68
N MET A 561 -30.26 11.10 -15.66
CA MET A 561 -29.80 9.70 -15.70
C MET A 561 -30.14 8.97 -14.40
N TYR A 562 -31.36 8.41 -14.42
CA TYR A 562 -31.84 7.23 -13.67
C TYR A 562 -31.93 7.30 -12.15
N ASP A 563 -33.14 7.62 -11.68
CA ASP A 563 -33.68 7.16 -10.39
C ASP A 563 -33.99 5.65 -10.48
N LYS A 564 -32.97 4.80 -10.25
CA LYS A 564 -33.07 3.32 -10.18
C LYS A 564 -32.35 2.77 -8.95
N ASP A 565 -32.51 3.42 -7.80
CA ASP A 565 -31.71 3.17 -6.60
C ASP A 565 -32.00 1.88 -5.82
N LYS A 566 -32.70 0.87 -6.39
CA LYS A 566 -32.92 -0.42 -5.71
C LYS A 566 -32.88 -1.58 -6.70
N LEU A 567 -31.94 -2.51 -6.52
CA LEU A 567 -31.98 -3.81 -7.18
C LEU A 567 -33.27 -4.54 -6.76
N THR A 568 -34.17 -4.78 -7.71
CA THR A 568 -35.46 -5.43 -7.45
C THR A 568 -35.34 -6.92 -7.73
N LEU A 569 -35.44 -7.72 -6.67
CA LEU A 569 -35.39 -9.18 -6.74
C LEU A 569 -36.81 -9.73 -6.74
N THR A 570 -37.08 -10.76 -7.54
CA THR A 570 -38.28 -11.60 -7.42
C THR A 570 -37.93 -12.84 -6.60
N VAL A 571 -38.41 -12.91 -5.36
CA VAL A 571 -38.05 -13.95 -4.39
C VAL A 571 -39.21 -14.95 -4.24
N TYR A 572 -38.92 -16.23 -4.42
CA TYR A 572 -39.89 -17.32 -4.26
C TYR A 572 -39.60 -18.05 -2.96
N PHE A 573 -40.61 -18.26 -2.12
CA PHE A 573 -40.43 -18.80 -0.76
C PHE A 573 -41.68 -19.51 -0.21
N GLU A 574 -41.48 -20.30 0.85
CA GLU A 574 -42.52 -20.97 1.64
C GLU A 574 -42.57 -20.39 3.07
N PRO A 575 -43.70 -19.79 3.48
CA PRO A 575 -43.86 -19.30 4.85
C PRO A 575 -44.35 -20.39 5.81
N ARG A 576 -43.92 -20.30 7.07
CA ARG A 576 -44.43 -21.07 8.21
C ARG A 576 -44.84 -20.11 9.31
N VAL A 577 -46.06 -20.22 9.80
CA VAL A 577 -46.58 -19.31 10.84
C VAL A 577 -46.65 -20.05 12.17
N ASN A 578 -46.05 -19.46 13.20
CA ASN A 578 -46.12 -19.96 14.57
C ASN A 578 -47.10 -19.09 15.37
N ILE A 579 -48.31 -19.61 15.58
CA ILE A 579 -49.44 -18.89 16.16
C ILE A 579 -49.18 -18.49 17.63
N GLY A 580 -48.53 -19.35 18.41
CA GLY A 580 -48.25 -19.08 19.83
C GLY A 580 -47.24 -17.94 20.06
N SER A 581 -46.32 -17.72 19.12
CA SER A 581 -45.32 -16.64 19.21
C SER A 581 -45.60 -15.45 18.28
N LYS A 582 -46.69 -15.50 17.49
CA LYS A 582 -47.01 -14.54 16.42
C LYS A 582 -45.84 -14.27 15.47
N LYS A 583 -45.02 -15.29 15.19
CA LYS A 583 -43.87 -15.19 14.28
C LYS A 583 -44.17 -15.87 12.96
N VAL A 584 -43.62 -15.29 11.89
CA VAL A 584 -43.58 -15.89 10.56
C VAL A 584 -42.12 -16.26 10.31
N ASP A 585 -41.87 -17.52 9.96
CA ASP A 585 -40.59 -17.98 9.46
C ASP A 585 -40.69 -18.19 7.94
N VAL A 586 -39.64 -17.87 7.19
CA VAL A 586 -39.61 -17.99 5.73
C VAL A 586 -38.49 -18.90 5.25
N HIS A 587 -38.85 -19.91 4.44
CA HIS A 587 -37.90 -20.75 3.72
C HIS A 587 -37.80 -20.32 2.25
N LEU A 588 -36.66 -19.78 1.85
CA LEU A 588 -36.43 -19.35 0.46
C LEU A 588 -36.33 -20.58 -0.48
N ILE A 589 -36.91 -20.48 -1.68
CA ILE A 589 -36.86 -21.52 -2.73
C ILE A 589 -35.91 -21.13 -3.86
N LYS A 590 -36.07 -19.93 -4.42
CA LYS A 590 -35.23 -19.40 -5.51
C LYS A 590 -35.38 -17.89 -5.61
N ILE A 591 -34.37 -17.23 -6.18
CA ILE A 591 -34.37 -15.79 -6.41
C ILE A 591 -34.20 -15.54 -7.91
N ALA A 592 -35.03 -14.68 -8.49
CA ALA A 592 -34.93 -14.25 -9.88
C ALA A 592 -34.71 -12.75 -9.95
N ILE A 593 -33.96 -12.30 -10.96
CA ILE A 593 -33.79 -10.87 -11.23
C ILE A 593 -34.57 -10.56 -12.49
N LYS A 594 -35.58 -9.70 -12.37
CA LYS A 594 -36.58 -9.44 -13.41
C LYS A 594 -35.95 -8.82 -14.65
N GLU A 595 -34.96 -7.95 -14.46
CA GLU A 595 -34.18 -7.31 -15.53
C GLU A 595 -33.33 -8.32 -16.33
N MET A 596 -33.02 -9.47 -15.75
CA MET A 596 -32.10 -10.47 -16.32
C MET A 596 -32.81 -11.73 -16.83
N ASN A 597 -34.11 -11.88 -16.59
CA ASN A 597 -34.93 -13.03 -16.97
C ASN A 597 -34.28 -14.40 -16.61
N ARG A 598 -33.62 -14.48 -15.44
CA ARG A 598 -32.87 -15.66 -14.98
C ARG A 598 -33.05 -15.89 -13.49
N THR A 599 -32.97 -17.16 -13.07
CA THR A 599 -33.02 -17.60 -11.67
C THR A 599 -31.61 -17.90 -11.15
N PHE A 600 -31.40 -17.63 -9.87
CA PHE A 600 -30.11 -17.77 -9.18
C PHE A 600 -30.24 -18.68 -7.95
N PRO A 601 -29.19 -19.46 -7.63
CA PRO A 601 -29.10 -20.22 -6.38
C PRO A 601 -29.10 -19.29 -5.15
N ILE A 602 -29.73 -19.72 -4.06
CA ILE A 602 -29.94 -18.91 -2.84
C ILE A 602 -28.62 -18.64 -2.13
N GLU A 603 -27.66 -19.57 -2.21
CA GLU A 603 -26.35 -19.50 -1.58
C GLU A 603 -25.58 -18.23 -1.99
N ARG A 604 -25.91 -17.64 -3.15
CA ARG A 604 -25.32 -16.39 -3.66
C ARG A 604 -25.79 -15.13 -2.93
N PHE A 605 -26.83 -15.21 -2.10
CA PHE A 605 -27.44 -14.08 -1.40
C PHE A 605 -27.28 -14.17 0.12
N GLU A 606 -26.41 -15.03 0.63
CA GLU A 606 -26.27 -15.30 2.08
C GLU A 606 -25.99 -14.04 2.90
N VAL A 607 -25.21 -13.10 2.36
CA VAL A 607 -24.84 -11.82 3.01
C VAL A 607 -26.05 -10.91 3.26
N VAL A 608 -27.05 -10.95 2.37
CA VAL A 608 -28.28 -10.13 2.44
C VAL A 608 -29.51 -10.96 2.78
N ARG A 609 -29.31 -12.24 3.12
CA ARG A 609 -30.38 -13.21 3.35
C ARG A 609 -31.32 -12.77 4.47
N SER A 610 -30.79 -12.19 5.54
CA SER A 610 -31.58 -11.67 6.66
C SER A 610 -32.53 -10.55 6.22
N GLU A 611 -32.07 -9.61 5.39
CA GLU A 611 -32.89 -8.52 4.86
C GLU A 611 -33.98 -9.04 3.90
N ILE A 612 -33.63 -10.02 3.05
CA ILE A 612 -34.59 -10.66 2.15
C ILE A 612 -35.67 -11.40 2.95
N VAL A 613 -35.26 -12.18 3.95
CA VAL A 613 -36.16 -12.95 4.83
C VAL A 613 -37.08 -11.99 5.60
N GLU A 614 -36.55 -10.92 6.19
CA GLU A 614 -37.34 -9.92 6.94
C GLU A 614 -38.42 -9.26 6.06
N GLN A 615 -38.11 -8.93 4.80
CA GLN A 615 -39.09 -8.37 3.87
C GLN A 615 -40.17 -9.39 3.49
N CYS A 616 -39.81 -10.65 3.30
CA CYS A 616 -40.76 -11.74 3.06
C CYS A 616 -41.66 -11.99 4.28
N GLU A 617 -41.09 -12.01 5.49
CA GLU A 617 -41.84 -12.20 6.75
C GLU A 617 -42.85 -11.07 6.96
N ARG A 618 -42.43 -9.82 6.77
CA ARG A 618 -43.33 -8.65 6.84
C ARG A 618 -44.47 -8.72 5.83
N PHE A 619 -44.17 -9.13 4.59
CA PHE A 619 -45.18 -9.30 3.56
C PHE A 619 -46.26 -10.30 3.99
N VAL A 620 -45.86 -11.47 4.51
CA VAL A 620 -46.81 -12.49 4.98
C VAL A 620 -47.55 -12.01 6.23
N PHE A 621 -46.84 -11.45 7.20
CA PHE A 621 -47.41 -10.95 8.46
C PHE A 621 -48.52 -9.93 8.18
N HIS A 622 -48.28 -8.96 7.29
CA HIS A 622 -49.28 -7.96 6.90
C HIS A 622 -50.60 -8.58 6.38
N HIS A 623 -50.53 -9.74 5.73
CA HIS A 623 -51.71 -10.40 5.17
C HIS A 623 -52.47 -11.28 6.17
N ILE A 624 -51.85 -11.61 7.31
CA ILE A 624 -52.43 -12.46 8.37
C ILE A 624 -52.68 -11.70 9.69
N GLU A 625 -52.13 -10.49 9.86
CA GLU A 625 -52.21 -9.70 11.09
C GLU A 625 -53.66 -9.45 11.53
N LYS A 626 -54.57 -9.17 10.59
CA LYS A 626 -56.01 -9.01 10.88
C LYS A 626 -56.70 -10.29 11.37
N ILE A 627 -56.14 -11.45 11.06
CA ILE A 627 -56.63 -12.76 11.53
C ILE A 627 -56.09 -13.05 12.94
N LEU A 628 -54.94 -12.46 13.29
CA LEU A 628 -54.25 -12.58 14.58
C LEU A 628 -54.65 -11.49 15.60
N ASP A 629 -55.62 -10.64 15.23
CA ASP A 629 -56.16 -9.57 16.08
C ASP A 629 -57.03 -10.17 17.20
N PRO A 630 -56.74 -9.91 18.49
CA PRO A 630 -57.53 -10.42 19.61
C PRO A 630 -58.99 -9.94 19.61
N ALA A 631 -59.36 -8.92 18.83
CA ALA A 631 -60.76 -8.51 18.65
C ALA A 631 -61.61 -9.51 17.85
N VAL A 632 -60.99 -10.45 17.14
CA VAL A 632 -61.66 -11.49 16.34
C VAL A 632 -61.81 -12.76 17.19
N VAL A 633 -63.02 -13.01 17.72
CA VAL A 633 -63.31 -14.21 18.54
C VAL A 633 -63.53 -15.42 17.62
N LEU A 634 -62.45 -16.14 17.29
CA LEU A 634 -62.50 -17.43 16.60
C LEU A 634 -61.87 -18.52 17.49
N PRO A 635 -62.42 -19.76 17.52
CA PRO A 635 -61.74 -20.90 18.13
C PRO A 635 -60.36 -21.13 17.51
N GLU A 636 -59.38 -21.55 18.32
CA GLU A 636 -57.98 -21.67 17.89
C GLU A 636 -57.81 -22.54 16.62
N ASN A 637 -58.62 -23.60 16.47
CA ASN A 637 -58.64 -24.47 15.27
C ASN A 637 -59.17 -23.79 13.99
N GLU A 638 -60.07 -22.80 14.11
CA GLU A 638 -60.59 -22.01 12.98
C GLU A 638 -59.56 -20.97 12.52
N VAL A 639 -58.80 -20.40 13.47
CA VAL A 639 -57.69 -19.47 13.19
C VAL A 639 -56.59 -20.14 12.36
N HIS A 640 -56.21 -21.37 12.72
CA HIS A 640 -55.23 -22.16 11.95
C HIS A 640 -55.68 -22.33 10.49
N LYS A 641 -56.93 -22.78 10.26
CA LYS A 641 -57.48 -22.98 8.92
C LYS A 641 -57.59 -21.68 8.11
N ALA A 642 -57.92 -20.57 8.76
CA ALA A 642 -58.03 -19.27 8.10
C ALA A 642 -56.65 -18.74 7.65
N ILE A 643 -55.62 -18.92 8.48
CA ILE A 643 -54.24 -18.58 8.15
C ILE A 643 -53.74 -19.46 6.99
N ASP A 644 -53.95 -20.77 7.04
CA ASP A 644 -53.50 -21.70 5.99
C ASP A 644 -54.13 -21.35 4.63
N ARG A 645 -55.45 -21.14 4.59
CA ARG A 645 -56.14 -20.69 3.36
C ARG A 645 -55.60 -19.36 2.85
N ARG A 646 -55.28 -18.43 3.75
CA ARG A 646 -54.75 -17.13 3.36
C ARG A 646 -53.34 -17.26 2.78
N ILE A 647 -52.48 -18.07 3.39
CA ILE A 647 -51.13 -18.36 2.88
C ILE A 647 -51.19 -19.04 1.51
N GLU A 648 -52.04 -20.06 1.34
CA GLU A 648 -52.23 -20.75 0.05
C GLU A 648 -52.67 -19.78 -1.05
N SER A 649 -53.51 -18.79 -0.71
CA SER A 649 -53.97 -17.78 -1.67
C SER A 649 -52.87 -16.83 -2.18
N LEU A 650 -51.79 -16.64 -1.40
CA LEU A 650 -50.68 -15.74 -1.77
C LEU A 650 -49.77 -16.35 -2.85
N GLN A 651 -49.73 -17.68 -2.97
CA GLN A 651 -48.95 -18.40 -3.99
C GLN A 651 -47.46 -17.98 -4.04
N CYS A 652 -46.84 -17.68 -2.90
CA CYS A 652 -45.47 -17.14 -2.80
C CYS A 652 -44.41 -18.05 -3.46
N SER A 653 -44.61 -19.37 -3.46
CA SER A 653 -43.73 -20.35 -4.11
C SER A 653 -43.84 -20.37 -5.64
N LYS A 654 -44.95 -19.88 -6.22
CA LYS A 654 -45.22 -19.87 -7.67
C LYS A 654 -45.09 -18.50 -8.33
N LYS A 655 -45.54 -17.43 -7.66
CA LYS A 655 -45.54 -16.06 -8.19
C LYS A 655 -44.31 -15.24 -7.76
N GLY A 656 -43.74 -15.58 -6.60
CA GLY A 656 -42.68 -14.79 -5.96
C GLY A 656 -43.18 -13.41 -5.51
N ILE A 657 -42.35 -12.71 -4.74
CA ILE A 657 -42.61 -11.32 -4.32
C ILE A 657 -41.46 -10.43 -4.78
N GLU A 658 -41.75 -9.16 -5.05
CA GLU A 658 -40.71 -8.16 -5.34
C GLU A 658 -40.09 -7.65 -4.03
N VAL A 659 -38.81 -7.99 -3.82
CA VAL A 659 -37.99 -7.53 -2.69
C VAL A 659 -37.02 -6.48 -3.21
N LYS A 660 -36.94 -5.35 -2.50
CA LYS A 660 -36.02 -4.26 -2.88
C LYS A 660 -34.86 -4.24 -1.89
N LEU A 661 -33.66 -4.54 -2.37
CA LEU A 661 -32.46 -4.47 -1.52
C LEU A 661 -32.04 -3.03 -1.29
N ARG A 662 -31.59 -2.70 -0.08
CA ARG A 662 -30.84 -1.47 0.17
C ARG A 662 -29.49 -1.53 -0.54
N SER A 663 -29.03 -0.37 -1.03
CA SER A 663 -27.61 -0.17 -1.31
C SER A 663 -26.83 -0.50 -0.03
N LEU A 664 -25.75 -1.28 -0.15
CA LEU A 664 -24.87 -1.68 0.96
C LEU A 664 -24.18 -0.43 1.53
N ALA A 665 -24.89 0.32 2.36
CA ALA A 665 -24.28 1.25 3.28
C ALA A 665 -23.60 0.43 4.37
N ILE A 666 -22.28 0.57 4.49
CA ILE A 666 -21.52 0.08 5.64
C ILE A 666 -22.12 0.71 6.90
N HIS A 667 -22.93 -0.06 7.63
CA HIS A 667 -23.36 0.28 8.97
C HIS A 667 -22.31 -0.21 9.97
N GLU A 668 -21.51 0.72 10.51
CA GLU A 668 -20.80 0.45 11.76
C GLU A 668 -21.80 0.47 12.92
N ILE A 669 -21.99 -0.67 13.57
CA ILE A 669 -22.42 -0.72 14.97
C ILE A 669 -21.16 -0.47 15.80
N ASN A 670 -20.90 0.79 16.13
CA ASN A 670 -19.87 1.10 17.11
C ASN A 670 -20.46 0.94 18.52
N GLY A 671 -19.95 -0.08 19.22
CA GLY A 671 -20.23 -0.32 20.63
C GLY A 671 -19.85 0.86 21.51
N LEU A 672 -20.58 0.97 22.62
CA LEU A 672 -20.42 1.95 23.69
C LEU A 672 -18.95 2.16 24.11
N PRO A 673 -18.41 3.40 24.08
CA PRO A 673 -17.11 3.68 24.66
C PRO A 673 -17.21 3.82 26.19
N ASN A 674 -17.03 2.71 26.91
CA ASN A 674 -16.61 2.75 28.31
C ASN A 674 -15.15 3.21 28.40
N LYS A 675 -14.87 4.49 28.68
CA LYS A 675 -13.58 4.91 29.24
C LYS A 675 -13.74 6.09 30.22
N THR A 676 -13.57 5.77 31.49
CA THR A 676 -13.26 6.71 32.58
C THR A 676 -12.20 7.74 32.19
N PRO A 677 -12.31 9.00 32.62
CA PRO A 677 -11.35 10.05 32.33
C PRO A 677 -10.02 9.76 33.05
N ARG A 678 -8.99 9.35 32.31
CA ARG A 678 -7.60 9.48 32.77
C ARG A 678 -7.02 10.77 32.22
N ALA A 679 -6.38 11.54 33.08
CA ALA A 679 -5.63 12.74 32.75
C ALA A 679 -4.73 12.50 31.51
N ARG A 680 -4.97 13.26 30.44
CA ARG A 680 -4.20 13.14 29.19
C ARG A 680 -2.87 13.87 29.36
N LYS A 681 -1.75 13.14 29.24
CA LYS A 681 -0.47 13.76 28.89
C LYS A 681 -0.58 14.28 27.46
N SER A 682 -0.45 15.59 27.24
CA SER A 682 -0.35 16.14 25.88
C SER A 682 0.89 15.56 25.21
N LYS A 683 0.72 14.93 24.04
CA LYS A 683 1.87 14.50 23.23
C LYS A 683 2.50 15.76 22.67
N GLN A 684 3.75 16.07 23.04
CA GLN A 684 4.53 17.11 22.37
C GLN A 684 4.56 16.86 20.86
N LEU A 685 3.91 17.73 20.10
CA LEU A 685 4.00 17.75 18.64
C LEU A 685 5.30 18.47 18.27
N LYS A 686 6.33 17.70 17.90
CA LYS A 686 7.57 18.28 17.36
C LYS A 686 7.28 18.93 15.99
N GLU A 687 7.13 20.25 15.98
CA GLU A 687 6.87 21.15 14.81
C GLU A 687 8.06 21.26 13.83
N SER A 688 8.71 20.16 13.47
CA SER A 688 9.69 20.20 12.36
C SER A 688 9.06 19.66 11.09
N THR A 689 9.04 20.50 10.05
CA THR A 689 8.95 20.11 8.64
C THR A 689 10.16 19.24 8.29
N LYS A 690 10.11 17.96 8.65
CA LYS A 690 11.21 17.03 8.39
C LYS A 690 11.15 16.51 6.96
N ARG A 691 12.22 16.74 6.21
CA ARG A 691 12.48 16.10 4.92
C ARG A 691 12.38 14.58 5.05
N VAL A 692 11.43 13.99 4.32
CA VAL A 692 11.37 12.63 3.68
C VAL A 692 11.74 11.38 4.50
N ARG A 693 12.20 11.45 5.76
CA ARG A 693 12.31 10.28 6.65
C ARG A 693 12.10 10.67 8.12
N LYS A 694 11.09 10.09 8.75
CA LYS A 694 11.03 9.91 10.21
C LYS A 694 11.15 8.41 10.49
N ASN A 695 12.24 7.99 11.11
CA ASN A 695 12.46 6.61 11.59
C ASN A 695 12.27 5.49 10.54
N GLY A 696 12.62 5.74 9.27
CA GLY A 696 12.53 4.71 8.23
C GLY A 696 11.11 4.36 7.78
N LYS A 697 10.06 5.06 8.24
CA LYS A 697 8.70 4.86 7.74
C LYS A 697 8.50 5.54 6.37
N PRO A 698 7.90 4.85 5.38
CA PRO A 698 7.60 5.44 4.07
C PRO A 698 6.46 6.46 4.20
N THR A 699 6.72 7.72 3.90
CA THR A 699 5.71 8.79 3.93
C THR A 699 5.26 9.16 2.52
N THR A 700 4.06 9.74 2.39
CA THR A 700 3.59 10.26 1.10
C THR A 700 4.38 11.52 0.69
N THR A 701 4.35 11.88 -0.61
CA THR A 701 4.98 13.12 -1.14
C THR A 701 4.13 14.38 -0.88
N ARG A 702 3.07 14.27 -0.07
CA ARG A 702 2.13 15.36 0.24
C ARG A 702 2.80 16.37 1.18
N LEU A 703 2.44 17.65 1.06
CA LEU A 703 2.85 18.64 2.05
C LEU A 703 2.10 18.35 3.35
N ARG A 704 2.84 18.28 4.46
CA ARG A 704 2.25 18.06 5.78
C ARG A 704 1.97 19.40 6.43
N PHE A 705 0.69 19.68 6.64
CA PHE A 705 0.24 20.84 7.38
C PHE A 705 -0.41 20.41 8.70
N TYR A 706 -0.29 21.27 9.71
CA TYR A 706 -0.99 21.14 10.98
C TYR A 706 -2.04 22.23 11.04
N ALA A 707 -3.19 21.99 11.66
CA ALA A 707 -4.17 23.04 11.84
C ALA A 707 -3.63 24.14 12.77
N PRO A 708 -3.95 25.41 12.50
CA PRO A 708 -3.80 26.43 13.52
C PRO A 708 -4.72 26.11 14.69
N ARG A 709 -4.20 26.21 15.92
CA ARG A 709 -5.03 26.21 17.12
C ARG A 709 -5.04 27.61 17.69
N THR A 710 -6.23 28.18 17.89
CA THR A 710 -6.43 29.46 18.58
C THR A 710 -6.33 29.27 20.10
N ILE A 711 -6.81 28.12 20.59
CA ILE A 711 -6.77 27.73 22.01
C ILE A 711 -5.36 27.24 22.41
N SER A 712 -4.88 27.66 23.58
CA SER A 712 -3.59 27.28 24.15
C SER A 712 -3.61 25.86 24.73
N GLU A 713 -2.44 25.21 24.77
CA GLU A 713 -2.31 23.87 25.38
C GLU A 713 -2.69 23.85 26.88
N LEU A 714 -2.52 24.99 27.56
CA LEU A 714 -2.87 25.13 28.97
C LEU A 714 -4.38 25.03 29.14
N THR A 715 -5.12 25.76 28.32
CA THR A 715 -6.60 25.78 28.31
C THR A 715 -7.15 24.41 27.96
N GLU A 716 -6.64 23.78 26.90
CA GLU A 716 -7.04 22.42 26.51
C GLU A 716 -6.77 21.38 27.61
N ALA A 717 -5.69 21.52 28.38
CA ALA A 717 -5.39 20.62 29.49
C ALA A 717 -6.37 20.77 30.69
N HIS A 718 -6.97 21.96 30.85
CA HIS A 718 -7.90 22.27 31.94
C HIS A 718 -9.36 22.35 31.47
N ARG A 719 -9.62 22.07 30.18
CA ARG A 719 -10.97 22.00 29.61
C ARG A 719 -11.66 20.72 30.08
N ASN A 720 -12.65 20.85 30.95
CA ASN A 720 -13.55 19.74 31.29
C ASN A 720 -14.61 19.60 30.20
N THR A 721 -14.60 18.49 29.46
CA THR A 721 -15.68 18.15 28.52
C THR A 721 -16.80 17.42 29.26
N VAL A 722 -17.95 18.06 29.41
CA VAL A 722 -19.21 17.38 29.81
C VAL A 722 -19.80 16.74 28.56
N GLN A 723 -20.10 15.44 28.60
CA GLN A 723 -20.84 14.77 27.52
C GLN A 723 -22.33 14.91 27.79
N MET A 724 -23.09 15.44 26.82
CA MET A 724 -24.53 15.64 26.92
C MET A 724 -25.26 14.87 25.81
N ILE A 725 -26.50 14.47 26.08
CA ILE A 725 -27.44 13.93 25.09
C ILE A 725 -28.23 15.12 24.52
N THR A 726 -28.32 15.24 23.19
CA THR A 726 -29.05 16.32 22.50
C THR A 726 -30.13 15.78 21.56
N HIS A 727 -31.13 16.61 21.23
CA HIS A 727 -32.39 16.29 20.52
C HIS A 727 -32.24 15.92 19.02
N SER A 728 -31.04 15.84 18.47
CA SER A 728 -30.87 15.66 17.03
C SER A 728 -30.92 14.18 16.61
N ARG A 729 -32.00 13.78 15.92
CA ARG A 729 -32.03 12.54 15.11
C ARG A 729 -31.08 12.59 13.90
N ALA A 730 -30.45 13.73 13.63
CA ALA A 730 -29.18 13.76 12.91
C ALA A 730 -28.06 13.42 13.90
N LEU A 731 -27.67 12.15 13.90
CA LEU A 731 -26.36 11.70 14.33
C LEU A 731 -25.26 12.29 13.41
N GLU A 732 -25.26 13.59 13.17
CA GLU A 732 -24.07 14.30 12.72
C GLU A 732 -23.28 14.68 13.96
N HIS A 733 -22.38 13.76 14.33
CA HIS A 733 -21.06 14.08 14.88
C HIS A 733 -20.99 15.33 15.79
N LEU A 734 -21.74 15.38 16.90
CA LEU A 734 -21.50 16.36 17.99
C LEU A 734 -20.30 15.99 18.89
N ASN A 735 -19.43 15.11 18.40
CA ASN A 735 -18.01 15.39 18.51
C ASN A 735 -17.51 15.59 17.07
N PRO A 736 -17.48 16.82 16.54
CA PRO A 736 -16.34 17.12 15.73
C PRO A 736 -15.22 17.07 16.77
N THR A 737 -14.56 15.90 16.93
CA THR A 737 -13.10 16.02 17.05
C THR A 737 -12.77 16.97 15.93
N PRO A 738 -12.35 18.22 16.22
CA PRO A 738 -12.15 19.20 15.19
C PRO A 738 -11.31 18.47 14.16
N ILE A 739 -11.77 18.37 12.91
CA ILE A 739 -11.03 17.64 11.87
C ILE A 739 -9.57 18.16 11.86
N HIS A 740 -9.42 19.41 12.30
CA HIS A 740 -8.25 20.17 12.75
C HIS A 740 -7.21 19.41 13.58
N ASN A 741 -7.60 18.54 14.50
CA ASN A 741 -6.68 17.91 15.45
C ASN A 741 -5.96 16.65 14.92
N GLU A 742 -6.33 16.14 13.74
CA GLU A 742 -5.78 14.91 13.18
C GLU A 742 -5.41 15.02 11.69
N TYR A 743 -4.84 16.15 11.26
CA TYR A 743 -4.20 16.26 9.93
C TYR A 743 -2.88 15.46 9.84
N CYS A 744 -2.90 14.16 10.14
CA CYS A 744 -1.78 13.25 9.98
C CYS A 744 -2.10 12.19 8.92
N PHE A 745 -2.04 12.59 7.66
CA PHE A 745 -2.07 11.69 6.50
C PHE A 745 -0.78 10.84 6.42
N ASP A 746 -0.52 9.88 7.30
CA ASP A 746 0.68 9.02 7.13
C ASP A 746 0.64 7.62 7.75
N ASP A 747 -0.39 7.22 8.51
CA ASP A 747 -0.49 5.84 9.04
C ASP A 747 -1.65 5.03 8.41
N ALA A 748 -2.05 5.37 7.18
CA ALA A 748 -2.97 4.54 6.40
C ALA A 748 -2.35 3.14 6.22
N PRO A 749 -3.02 2.06 6.66
CA PRO A 749 -2.52 0.71 6.45
C PRO A 749 -2.24 0.48 4.96
N LEU A 750 -1.09 -0.12 4.65
CA LEU A 750 -0.85 -0.66 3.31
C LEU A 750 -1.95 -1.70 3.02
N ASP A 751 -2.58 -1.63 1.84
CA ASP A 751 -3.76 -2.43 1.43
C ASP A 751 -5.08 -2.11 2.15
N SER A 752 -5.34 -0.83 2.38
CA SER A 752 -6.64 -0.39 2.93
C SER A 752 -7.78 -0.27 1.93
N ILE A 753 -7.49 -0.40 0.64
CA ILE A 753 -8.49 -0.41 -0.43
C ILE A 753 -8.17 -1.62 -1.31
N TYR A 754 -9.14 -2.49 -1.53
CA TYR A 754 -8.99 -3.65 -2.41
C TYR A 754 -10.31 -3.93 -3.12
N LEU A 755 -10.22 -4.65 -4.23
CA LEU A 755 -11.39 -5.22 -4.89
C LEU A 755 -11.76 -6.50 -4.13
N ASP A 756 -12.99 -6.55 -3.64
CA ASP A 756 -13.55 -7.78 -3.10
C ASP A 756 -13.61 -8.82 -4.22
N THR A 757 -13.06 -10.00 -3.97
CA THR A 757 -12.95 -11.00 -5.03
C THR A 757 -14.31 -11.57 -5.42
N GLU A 758 -15.26 -11.70 -4.50
CA GLU A 758 -16.57 -12.29 -4.81
C GLU A 758 -17.51 -11.24 -5.40
N ILE A 759 -17.70 -10.11 -4.70
CA ILE A 759 -18.59 -9.03 -5.13
C ILE A 759 -18.03 -8.33 -6.38
N GLY A 760 -16.72 -8.10 -6.40
CA GLY A 760 -16.04 -7.49 -7.55
C GLY A 760 -16.11 -8.37 -8.78
N ASN A 761 -15.91 -9.69 -8.66
CA ASN A 761 -16.05 -10.60 -9.80
C ASN A 761 -17.50 -10.61 -10.32
N LEU A 762 -18.48 -10.74 -9.43
CA LEU A 762 -19.89 -10.69 -9.83
C LEU A 762 -20.20 -9.41 -10.61
N TYR A 763 -19.85 -8.25 -10.07
CA TYR A 763 -20.20 -6.97 -10.70
C TYR A 763 -19.43 -6.69 -11.99
N TRP A 764 -18.11 -6.92 -12.00
CA TRP A 764 -17.24 -6.53 -13.12
C TRP A 764 -17.09 -7.61 -14.19
N HIS A 765 -17.32 -8.88 -13.87
CA HIS A 765 -17.16 -10.00 -14.80
C HIS A 765 -18.48 -10.66 -15.20
N ASP A 766 -19.39 -10.90 -14.25
CA ASP A 766 -20.63 -11.64 -14.53
C ASP A 766 -21.81 -10.74 -14.91
N LEU A 767 -21.80 -9.50 -14.41
CA LEU A 767 -22.76 -8.44 -14.75
C LEU A 767 -22.16 -7.48 -15.78
N ASP A 768 -22.87 -6.38 -16.07
CA ASP A 768 -22.49 -5.37 -17.06
C ASP A 768 -21.62 -4.24 -16.50
N GLY A 769 -20.91 -4.45 -15.39
CA GLY A 769 -20.07 -3.42 -14.76
C GLY A 769 -18.97 -2.92 -15.69
N TRP A 770 -18.32 -3.83 -16.42
CA TRP A 770 -17.28 -3.50 -17.39
C TRP A 770 -17.83 -2.71 -18.58
N GLU A 771 -18.94 -3.16 -19.15
CA GLU A 771 -19.60 -2.51 -20.29
C GLU A 771 -20.16 -1.14 -19.88
N ARG A 772 -20.72 -0.99 -18.68
CA ARG A 772 -21.16 0.32 -18.14
C ARG A 772 -20.01 1.30 -18.02
N ALA A 773 -18.87 0.87 -17.49
CA ALA A 773 -17.70 1.72 -17.37
C ALA A 773 -17.19 2.18 -18.75
N LEU A 774 -17.18 1.29 -19.74
CA LEU A 774 -16.83 1.63 -21.13
C LEU A 774 -17.82 2.58 -21.77
N ARG A 775 -19.14 2.36 -21.61
CA ARG A 775 -20.18 3.28 -22.09
C ARG A 775 -19.96 4.68 -21.51
N THR A 776 -19.80 4.76 -20.19
CA THR A 776 -19.53 6.02 -19.48
C THR A 776 -18.28 6.73 -20.01
N TYR A 777 -17.18 6.01 -20.24
CA TYR A 777 -15.96 6.59 -20.80
C TYR A 777 -16.19 7.15 -22.22
N TYR A 778 -16.82 6.37 -23.10
CA TYR A 778 -17.03 6.78 -24.50
C TYR A 778 -18.07 7.88 -24.64
N ASP A 779 -19.11 7.91 -23.81
CA ASP A 779 -20.09 9.00 -23.77
C ASP A 779 -19.41 10.33 -23.42
N TRP A 780 -18.59 10.33 -22.37
CA TRP A 780 -17.78 11.50 -22.00
C TRP A 780 -16.79 11.91 -23.08
N LEU A 781 -16.15 10.95 -23.74
CA LEU A 781 -15.23 11.23 -24.84
C LEU A 781 -15.97 11.90 -26.01
N ASN A 782 -17.10 11.34 -26.44
CA ASN A 782 -17.88 11.83 -27.58
C ASN A 782 -18.42 13.24 -27.31
N ARG A 783 -19.03 13.48 -26.15
CA ARG A 783 -19.52 14.83 -25.75
C ARG A 783 -18.39 15.87 -25.77
N ARG A 784 -17.20 15.50 -25.28
CA ARG A 784 -16.05 16.41 -25.29
C ARG A 784 -15.56 16.72 -26.69
N LEU A 785 -15.54 15.73 -27.58
CA LEU A 785 -15.19 15.90 -28.99
C LEU A 785 -16.21 16.80 -29.71
N GLU A 786 -17.51 16.56 -29.51
CA GLU A 786 -18.60 17.36 -30.07
C GLU A 786 -18.51 18.83 -29.66
N HIS A 787 -18.24 19.10 -28.37
CA HIS A 787 -18.08 20.46 -27.85
C HIS A 787 -16.67 21.04 -28.05
N ARG A 788 -15.76 20.35 -28.76
CA ARG A 788 -14.35 20.76 -28.95
C ARG A 788 -13.62 21.10 -27.63
N LYS A 789 -13.99 20.42 -26.54
CA LYS A 789 -13.40 20.60 -25.20
C LYS A 789 -12.24 19.63 -25.00
N THR A 790 -11.30 20.03 -24.15
CA THR A 790 -10.17 19.16 -23.78
C THR A 790 -10.64 17.92 -23.01
N THR A 791 -9.98 16.78 -23.26
CA THR A 791 -10.12 15.53 -22.48
C THR A 791 -9.26 15.52 -21.21
N ARG A 792 -8.51 16.60 -20.96
CA ARG A 792 -7.58 16.77 -19.83
C ARG A 792 -8.27 17.47 -18.64
N PHE A 793 -9.34 16.88 -18.15
CA PHE A 793 -10.11 17.43 -17.03
C PHE A 793 -10.46 16.30 -16.06
N TYR A 794 -10.78 16.65 -14.82
CA TYR A 794 -11.19 15.67 -13.82
C TYR A 794 -12.68 15.33 -13.96
N SER A 795 -12.99 14.04 -14.00
CA SER A 795 -14.36 13.49 -14.08
C SER A 795 -14.56 12.31 -13.11
N GLY A 796 -13.72 12.24 -12.07
CA GLY A 796 -13.69 11.09 -11.17
C GLY A 796 -14.87 10.98 -10.21
N GLY A 797 -15.71 12.01 -10.06
CA GLY A 797 -16.86 11.97 -9.15
C GLY A 797 -17.81 10.80 -9.43
N GLU A 798 -18.20 10.64 -10.70
CA GLU A 798 -19.09 9.55 -11.12
C GLU A 798 -18.46 8.15 -10.91
N VAL A 799 -17.14 8.04 -11.12
CA VAL A 799 -16.40 6.79 -10.87
C VAL A 799 -16.45 6.42 -9.39
N ILE A 800 -16.21 7.39 -8.51
CA ILE A 800 -16.26 7.17 -7.05
C ILE A 800 -17.65 6.70 -6.64
N ARG A 801 -18.70 7.41 -7.09
CA ARG A 801 -20.09 7.13 -6.78
C ARG A 801 -20.49 5.71 -7.19
N GLN A 802 -20.34 5.39 -8.48
CA GLN A 802 -20.68 4.06 -9.01
C GLN A 802 -19.87 2.93 -8.35
N MET A 803 -18.59 3.17 -8.04
CA MET A 803 -17.75 2.14 -7.45
C MET A 803 -18.04 1.86 -5.98
N HIS A 804 -18.60 2.82 -5.25
CA HIS A 804 -19.11 2.61 -3.89
C HIS A 804 -20.50 2.00 -3.87
N GLU A 805 -21.39 2.43 -4.78
CA GLU A 805 -22.74 1.91 -4.85
C GLU A 805 -22.77 0.44 -5.31
N TYR A 806 -21.93 0.09 -6.30
CA TYR A 806 -22.02 -1.20 -6.95
C TYR A 806 -20.65 -1.89 -7.20
N GLY A 807 -19.53 -1.18 -7.02
CA GLY A 807 -18.24 -1.57 -7.62
C GLY A 807 -17.36 -2.57 -6.87
N GLY A 808 -17.85 -3.26 -5.84
CA GLY A 808 -17.08 -4.29 -5.11
C GLY A 808 -15.79 -3.77 -4.46
N ILE A 809 -15.64 -2.46 -4.26
CA ILE A 809 -14.46 -1.89 -3.62
C ILE A 809 -14.65 -1.90 -2.12
N THR A 810 -13.77 -2.62 -1.43
CA THR A 810 -13.78 -2.68 0.03
C THR A 810 -12.71 -1.77 0.61
N VAL A 811 -13.09 -1.04 1.66
CA VAL A 811 -12.20 -0.20 2.45
C VAL A 811 -12.01 -0.84 3.82
N SER A 812 -10.76 -0.98 4.27
CA SER A 812 -10.50 -1.55 5.59
C SER A 812 -11.11 -0.67 6.71
N PRO A 813 -11.69 -1.26 7.77
CA PRO A 813 -12.32 -0.49 8.84
C PRO A 813 -11.38 0.53 9.49
N SER A 814 -10.10 0.18 9.64
CA SER A 814 -9.08 1.06 10.22
C SER A 814 -8.74 2.28 9.35
N TYR A 815 -9.05 2.25 8.06
CA TYR A 815 -8.78 3.33 7.12
C TYR A 815 -10.03 4.13 6.73
N TYR A 816 -11.22 3.65 7.11
CA TYR A 816 -12.49 4.24 6.71
C TYR A 816 -12.60 5.74 7.03
N ARG A 817 -12.14 6.16 8.22
CA ARG A 817 -12.10 7.57 8.63
C ARG A 817 -11.24 8.44 7.71
N ASP A 818 -10.06 7.96 7.35
CA ASP A 818 -9.14 8.67 6.45
C ASP A 818 -9.65 8.66 5.01
N HIS A 819 -10.26 7.55 4.58
CA HIS A 819 -10.88 7.42 3.28
C HIS A 819 -12.02 8.43 3.09
N LYS A 820 -12.95 8.54 4.05
CA LYS A 820 -14.01 9.58 4.07
C LYS A 820 -13.44 10.99 3.94
N ARG A 821 -12.39 11.31 4.70
CA ARG A 821 -11.71 12.62 4.61
C ARG A 821 -11.11 12.86 3.22
N ILE A 822 -10.53 11.84 2.59
CA ILE A 822 -9.96 11.95 1.25
C ILE A 822 -11.07 12.19 0.22
N LEU A 823 -12.20 11.49 0.30
CA LEU A 823 -13.34 11.72 -0.59
C LEU A 823 -13.86 13.16 -0.48
N TYR A 824 -14.10 13.62 0.76
CA TYR A 824 -14.59 14.98 1.01
C TYR A 824 -13.61 16.04 0.47
N ARG A 825 -12.31 15.88 0.76
CA ARG A 825 -11.26 16.72 0.18
C ARG A 825 -11.28 16.69 -1.35
N THR A 826 -11.40 15.52 -1.97
CA THR A 826 -11.42 15.41 -3.43
C THR A 826 -12.63 16.10 -4.04
N ASN A 827 -13.79 16.07 -3.37
CA ASN A 827 -14.97 16.82 -3.78
C ASN A 827 -14.72 18.34 -3.73
N ILE A 828 -14.24 18.88 -2.60
CA ILE A 828 -13.89 20.31 -2.46
C ILE A 828 -12.89 20.76 -3.54
N LEU A 829 -11.83 19.96 -3.77
CA LEU A 829 -10.83 20.27 -4.79
C LEU A 829 -11.41 20.27 -6.20
N ASN A 830 -12.42 19.43 -6.47
CA ASN A 830 -13.12 19.40 -7.74
C ASN A 830 -14.01 20.64 -7.92
N GLN A 831 -14.82 20.99 -6.92
CA GLN A 831 -15.69 22.18 -6.94
C GLN A 831 -14.88 23.46 -7.16
N LEU A 832 -13.69 23.53 -6.57
CA LEU A 832 -12.74 24.64 -6.75
C LEU A 832 -11.88 24.54 -8.03
N ASN A 833 -12.19 23.59 -8.92
CA ASN A 833 -11.48 23.38 -10.18
C ASN A 833 -9.95 23.18 -10.04
N ALA A 834 -9.49 22.77 -8.86
CA ALA A 834 -8.06 22.71 -8.54
C ALA A 834 -7.31 21.65 -9.37
N PHE A 835 -8.01 20.63 -9.87
CA PHE A 835 -7.42 19.59 -10.73
C PHE A 835 -7.11 20.07 -12.15
N ASN A 836 -7.67 21.19 -12.62
CA ASN A 836 -7.42 21.72 -13.96
C ASN A 836 -5.96 22.16 -14.15
N TYR A 837 -5.30 22.59 -13.07
CA TYR A 837 -3.89 22.97 -13.06
C TYR A 837 -2.92 21.79 -13.24
N HIS A 838 -3.38 20.53 -13.06
CA HIS A 838 -2.53 19.34 -13.10
C HIS A 838 -1.83 19.14 -14.45
N SER A 839 -2.47 19.56 -15.55
CA SER A 839 -1.94 19.39 -16.91
C SER A 839 -1.19 20.62 -17.46
N MET A 840 -1.23 21.76 -16.76
CA MET A 840 -0.62 23.01 -17.22
C MET A 840 0.92 22.94 -17.24
N SER A 841 1.55 23.71 -18.14
CA SER A 841 2.99 23.95 -18.13
C SER A 841 3.36 24.91 -17.00
N TYR A 842 4.65 24.91 -16.61
CA TYR A 842 5.09 25.86 -15.59
C TYR A 842 4.89 27.32 -16.01
N ARG A 843 5.10 27.63 -17.29
CA ARG A 843 4.85 28.98 -17.83
C ARG A 843 3.39 29.40 -17.67
N GLN A 844 2.45 28.49 -17.90
CA GLN A 844 1.03 28.76 -17.70
C GLN A 844 0.70 29.01 -16.22
N LEU A 845 1.34 28.29 -15.30
CA LEU A 845 1.17 28.51 -13.86
C LEU A 845 1.76 29.84 -13.40
N CYS A 846 2.91 30.26 -13.94
CA CYS A 846 3.44 31.60 -13.70
C CYS A 846 2.46 32.68 -14.18
N MET A 847 1.91 32.54 -15.38
CA MET A 847 0.90 33.48 -15.90
C MET A 847 -0.37 33.51 -15.03
N ALA A 848 -0.81 32.35 -14.51
CA ALA A 848 -1.94 32.29 -13.57
C ALA A 848 -1.59 32.95 -12.22
N ALA A 849 -0.33 32.87 -11.78
CA ALA A 849 0.13 33.59 -10.60
C ALA A 849 0.18 35.10 -10.82
N ASP A 850 0.64 35.56 -11.99
CA ASP A 850 0.68 36.98 -12.36
C ASP A 850 -0.74 37.58 -12.44
N LYS A 851 -1.73 36.77 -12.81
CA LYS A 851 -3.17 37.13 -12.80
C LYS A 851 -3.81 37.10 -11.40
N GLY A 852 -3.09 36.65 -10.37
CA GLY A 852 -3.60 36.54 -9.00
C GLY A 852 -4.45 35.30 -8.70
N GLU A 853 -4.65 34.40 -9.68
CA GLU A 853 -5.33 33.11 -9.47
C GLU A 853 -4.50 32.18 -8.57
N LEU A 854 -3.18 32.19 -8.78
CA LEU A 854 -2.21 31.42 -8.00
C LEU A 854 -1.29 32.34 -7.19
N VAL A 855 -0.72 31.78 -6.14
CA VAL A 855 0.24 32.42 -5.25
C VAL A 855 1.52 31.60 -5.23
N THR A 856 2.66 32.29 -5.35
CA THR A 856 3.98 31.65 -5.26
C THR A 856 4.25 31.16 -3.83
N MET A 857 5.12 30.17 -3.66
CA MET A 857 5.46 29.69 -2.31
C MET A 857 6.16 30.76 -1.46
N ALA A 858 6.93 31.66 -2.07
CA ALA A 858 7.54 32.78 -1.35
C ALA A 858 6.46 33.67 -0.71
N GLN A 859 5.46 34.07 -1.49
CA GLN A 859 4.34 34.87 -0.99
C GLN A 859 3.52 34.10 0.05
N HIS A 860 3.19 32.83 -0.23
CA HIS A 860 2.46 31.99 0.71
C HIS A 860 3.18 31.82 2.06
N ARG A 861 4.51 31.64 2.06
CA ARG A 861 5.30 31.56 3.30
C ARG A 861 5.27 32.87 4.08
N SER A 862 5.34 34.01 3.39
CA SER A 862 5.24 35.34 4.00
C SER A 862 3.87 35.57 4.65
N ASP A 863 2.79 35.30 3.91
CA ASP A 863 1.42 35.41 4.42
C ASP A 863 1.19 34.49 5.62
N LYS A 864 1.69 33.24 5.53
CA LYS A 864 1.56 32.26 6.59
C LYS A 864 2.33 32.66 7.85
N ALA A 865 3.53 33.21 7.70
CA ALA A 865 4.31 33.70 8.83
C ALA A 865 3.58 34.83 9.56
N ARG A 866 2.99 35.76 8.81
CA ARG A 866 2.17 36.86 9.36
C ARG A 866 0.98 36.31 10.15
N HIS A 867 0.20 35.40 9.57
CA HIS A 867 -0.97 34.82 10.24
C HIS A 867 -0.58 33.95 11.46
N ALA A 868 0.52 33.19 11.37
CA ALA A 868 1.02 32.38 12.49
C ALA A 868 1.44 33.24 13.70
N LEU A 869 2.02 34.44 13.47
CA LEU A 869 2.34 35.39 14.54
C LEU A 869 1.07 35.89 15.26
N LYS A 870 -0.02 36.14 14.52
CA LYS A 870 -1.31 36.54 15.11
C LYS A 870 -1.95 35.42 15.92
N ILE A 871 -2.00 34.19 15.39
CA ILE A 871 -2.48 33.04 16.17
C ILE A 871 -1.65 32.84 17.44
N ARG A 872 -0.34 33.11 17.38
CA ARG A 872 0.53 33.07 18.56
C ARG A 872 0.14 34.13 19.59
N GLN A 873 -0.28 35.33 19.17
CA GLN A 873 -0.81 36.36 20.07
C GLN A 873 -2.11 35.87 20.74
N ILE A 874 -3.09 35.40 19.96
CA ILE A 874 -4.35 34.83 20.48
C ILE A 874 -4.09 33.73 21.50
N ARG A 875 -3.18 32.78 21.19
CA ARG A 875 -2.78 31.70 22.11
C ARG A 875 -2.12 32.20 23.39
N ASN A 876 -1.38 33.31 23.33
CA ASN A 876 -0.74 33.89 24.50
C ASN A 876 -1.78 34.60 25.39
N ASP A 877 -2.73 35.31 24.78
CA ASP A 877 -3.85 35.94 25.49
C ASP A 877 -4.74 34.88 26.16
N ASP A 878 -5.12 33.83 25.44
CA ASP A 878 -5.88 32.69 25.98
C ASP A 878 -5.12 31.98 27.12
N ARG A 879 -3.79 31.81 27.00
CA ARG A 879 -2.97 31.27 28.08
C ARG A 879 -2.96 32.22 29.30
N ARG A 880 -2.93 33.54 29.10
CA ARG A 880 -2.99 34.53 30.18
C ARG A 880 -4.33 34.43 30.89
N LEU A 881 -5.44 34.48 30.15
CA LEU A 881 -6.80 34.32 30.68
C LEU A 881 -6.95 33.01 31.46
N THR A 882 -6.46 31.89 30.93
CA THR A 882 -6.52 30.61 31.63
C THR A 882 -5.69 30.61 32.91
N LYS A 883 -4.51 31.25 32.92
CA LYS A 883 -3.73 31.39 34.15
C LYS A 883 -4.44 32.27 35.18
N GLU A 884 -5.09 33.35 34.76
CA GLU A 884 -5.90 34.21 35.62
C GLU A 884 -7.08 33.43 36.22
N LEU A 885 -7.80 32.66 35.39
CA LEU A 885 -8.91 31.79 35.81
C LEU A 885 -8.47 30.68 36.77
N LEU A 886 -7.26 30.12 36.59
CA LEU A 886 -6.69 29.12 37.50
C LEU A 886 -6.15 29.72 38.79
N GLN A 887 -5.85 31.02 38.82
CA GLN A 887 -5.40 31.76 40.01
C GLN A 887 -6.57 32.25 40.85
N GLN A 888 -7.72 32.53 40.23
CA GLN A 888 -8.99 32.67 40.94
C GLN A 888 -9.35 31.28 41.51
N SER A 889 -9.67 31.20 42.80
CA SER A 889 -10.01 29.97 43.53
C SER A 889 -10.81 28.98 42.66
N PRO A 890 -10.61 27.64 42.75
CA PRO A 890 -10.99 26.70 41.70
C PRO A 890 -12.47 26.74 41.28
N ILE A 891 -13.35 27.27 42.13
CA ILE A 891 -14.78 27.41 41.86
C ILE A 891 -15.27 28.74 42.44
N SER A 892 -15.38 29.81 41.63
CA SER A 892 -16.09 31.02 42.05
C SER A 892 -17.59 30.85 41.84
N THR A 893 -18.42 31.50 42.66
CA THR A 893 -19.90 31.47 42.53
C THR A 893 -20.37 31.95 41.16
N PHE A 894 -19.59 32.80 40.50
CA PHE A 894 -19.83 33.24 39.12
C PHE A 894 -19.82 32.07 38.11
N VAL A 895 -18.85 31.14 38.22
CA VAL A 895 -18.76 29.97 37.31
C VAL A 895 -19.96 29.04 37.48
N LEU A 896 -20.43 28.89 38.72
CA LEU A 896 -21.57 28.04 39.04
C LEU A 896 -22.91 28.67 38.59
N LYS A 897 -23.06 29.99 38.72
CA LYS A 897 -24.22 30.75 38.19
C LYS A 897 -24.33 30.64 36.67
N ARG A 898 -23.21 30.82 35.96
CA ARG A 898 -23.17 30.70 34.50
C ARG A 898 -23.59 29.31 34.02
N LYS A 899 -23.21 28.24 34.74
CA LYS A 899 -23.70 26.88 34.44
C LYS A 899 -25.21 26.74 34.59
N ILE A 900 -25.81 27.39 35.59
CA ILE A 900 -27.27 27.40 35.77
C ILE A 900 -27.93 28.09 34.57
N ASP A 901 -27.40 29.24 34.12
CA ASP A 901 -27.94 29.96 32.96
C ASP A 901 -27.83 29.16 31.65
N GLU A 902 -26.69 28.50 31.42
CA GLU A 902 -26.47 27.67 30.24
C GLU A 902 -27.47 26.49 30.20
N VAL A 903 -27.77 25.89 31.35
CA VAL A 903 -28.76 24.81 31.46
C VAL A 903 -30.19 25.34 31.35
N LYS A 904 -30.50 26.50 31.93
CA LYS A 904 -31.82 27.15 31.77
C LYS A 904 -32.11 27.49 30.31
N THR A 905 -31.17 28.15 29.64
CA THR A 905 -31.31 28.53 28.23
C THR A 905 -31.54 27.31 27.34
N MET A 906 -30.89 26.19 27.68
CA MET A 906 -31.10 24.90 27.02
C MET A 906 -32.51 24.34 27.27
N ILE A 907 -33.01 24.36 28.51
CA ILE A 907 -34.38 23.91 28.83
C ILE A 907 -35.43 24.81 28.17
N ASP A 908 -35.24 26.12 28.21
CA ASP A 908 -36.15 27.09 27.57
C ASP A 908 -36.18 26.89 26.05
N SER A 909 -35.04 26.56 25.42
CA SER A 909 -34.98 26.22 23.98
C SER A 909 -35.74 24.94 23.62
N PHE A 910 -36.01 24.05 24.58
CA PHE A 910 -36.87 22.87 24.37
C PHE A 910 -38.36 23.21 24.45
N ASN A 911 -38.75 24.24 25.20
CA ASN A 911 -40.15 24.67 25.35
C ASN A 911 -40.72 25.33 24.07
N ASP A 912 -39.86 25.83 23.17
CA ASP A 912 -40.29 26.46 21.91
C ASP A 912 -40.74 25.46 20.82
N ASN A 913 -40.54 24.14 20.98
CA ASN A 913 -40.90 23.09 20.01
C ASN A 913 -41.95 22.09 20.56
N SER A 914 -43.12 22.61 20.92
CA SER A 914 -44.16 21.97 21.76
C SER A 914 -44.98 20.80 21.14
N GLY A 915 -44.39 19.88 20.38
CA GLY A 915 -45.18 18.88 19.62
C GLY A 915 -44.67 17.43 19.47
N SER A 916 -43.60 16.99 20.13
CA SER A 916 -43.05 15.62 19.91
C SER A 916 -43.13 14.70 21.13
N LEU A 917 -43.31 13.39 20.92
CA LEU A 917 -43.24 12.32 21.96
C LEU A 917 -41.88 12.30 22.70
N GLU A 918 -40.85 12.91 22.11
CA GLU A 918 -39.50 13.06 22.66
C GLU A 918 -39.40 14.25 23.64
N TYR A 919 -40.25 15.27 23.50
CA TYR A 919 -40.41 16.39 24.45
C TYR A 919 -40.90 15.88 25.80
N ASP A 920 -41.94 15.04 25.82
CA ASP A 920 -42.47 14.45 27.06
C ASP A 920 -41.40 13.61 27.77
N PHE A 921 -40.53 12.92 27.03
CA PHE A 921 -39.45 12.14 27.63
C PHE A 921 -38.38 13.03 28.28
N LEU A 922 -37.86 14.05 27.57
CA LEU A 922 -36.80 14.92 28.08
C LEU A 922 -37.28 15.86 29.20
N SER A 923 -38.50 16.38 29.08
CA SER A 923 -39.19 17.13 30.12
C SER A 923 -39.35 16.28 31.39
N ASN A 924 -39.83 15.04 31.27
CA ASN A 924 -39.95 14.13 32.41
C ASN A 924 -38.60 13.65 32.97
N PHE A 925 -37.56 13.51 32.13
CA PHE A 925 -36.23 13.06 32.54
C PHE A 925 -35.51 14.10 33.40
N TYR A 926 -35.55 15.39 32.99
CA TYR A 926 -34.91 16.48 33.74
C TYR A 926 -35.83 17.16 34.75
N ALA A 927 -37.13 16.85 34.78
CA ALA A 927 -38.08 17.37 35.77
C ALA A 927 -37.60 17.32 37.24
N PRO A 928 -36.92 16.25 37.72
CA PRO A 928 -36.38 16.22 39.07
C PRO A 928 -35.24 17.22 39.30
N ALA A 929 -34.38 17.43 38.29
CA ALA A 929 -33.24 18.34 38.36
C ALA A 929 -33.65 19.81 38.27
N VAL A 930 -34.73 20.13 37.56
CA VAL A 930 -35.26 21.51 37.45
C VAL A 930 -36.01 21.94 38.71
N ARG A 931 -36.53 21.00 39.51
CA ARG A 931 -37.31 21.30 40.72
C ARG A 931 -36.49 21.32 42.02
N ASN A 932 -35.28 20.78 42.00
CA ASN A 932 -34.49 20.58 43.21
C ASN A 932 -32.99 20.80 42.92
N ILE A 933 -32.37 21.74 43.65
CA ILE A 933 -30.96 22.08 43.47
C ILE A 933 -30.01 20.93 43.80
N ASP A 934 -30.32 20.04 44.73
CA ASP A 934 -29.49 18.88 45.02
C ASP A 934 -29.50 17.87 43.87
N CYS A 935 -30.66 17.67 43.24
CA CYS A 935 -30.77 16.88 42.01
C CYS A 935 -30.05 17.58 40.85
N PHE A 936 -30.17 18.90 40.73
CA PHE A 936 -29.47 19.70 39.74
C PHE A 936 -27.95 19.61 39.88
N MET A 937 -27.42 19.83 41.08
CA MET A 937 -26.01 19.69 41.40
C MET A 937 -25.55 18.24 41.17
N LYS A 938 -26.39 17.26 41.48
CA LYS A 938 -26.03 15.85 41.29
C LYS A 938 -25.83 15.49 39.81
N GLU A 939 -26.66 16.07 38.95
CA GLU A 939 -26.70 15.80 37.51
C GLU A 939 -25.68 16.64 36.73
N PHE A 940 -25.52 17.92 37.08
CA PHE A 940 -24.76 18.88 36.27
C PHE A 940 -23.43 19.34 36.89
N PHE A 941 -23.19 19.09 38.18
CA PHE A 941 -21.96 19.51 38.87
C PHE A 941 -21.03 18.33 39.11
N SER A 942 -19.72 18.58 38.93
CA SER A 942 -18.69 17.60 39.27
C SER A 942 -18.65 17.34 40.78
N LYS A 943 -18.00 16.23 41.19
CA LYS A 943 -17.85 15.91 42.61
C LYS A 943 -17.13 17.03 43.38
N SER A 944 -16.04 17.59 42.84
CA SER A 944 -15.31 18.70 43.45
C SER A 944 -16.13 19.99 43.54
N GLU A 945 -17.02 20.25 42.58
CA GLU A 945 -17.92 21.40 42.60
C GLU A 945 -19.00 21.24 43.68
N ARG A 946 -19.59 20.05 43.78
CA ARG A 946 -20.52 19.74 44.87
C ARG A 946 -19.86 19.84 46.23
N ASP A 947 -18.68 19.24 46.39
CA ASP A 947 -17.94 19.27 47.65
C ASP A 947 -17.59 20.72 48.03
N TYR A 948 -17.24 21.57 47.07
CA TYR A 948 -17.02 23.01 47.31
C TYR A 948 -18.28 23.74 47.76
N VAL A 949 -19.39 23.59 47.02
CA VAL A 949 -20.67 24.24 47.36
C VAL A 949 -21.17 23.77 48.73
N ILE A 950 -21.06 22.48 49.03
CA ILE A 950 -21.45 21.91 50.33
C ILE A 950 -20.51 22.42 51.45
N SER A 951 -19.22 22.59 51.16
CA SER A 951 -18.24 23.08 52.14
C SER A 951 -18.27 24.60 52.36
N ASN A 952 -18.94 25.36 51.48
CA ASN A 952 -18.99 26.81 51.51
C ASN A 952 -20.45 27.30 51.57
N GLU A 953 -20.90 27.60 52.79
CA GLU A 953 -22.28 27.98 53.10
C GLU A 953 -22.74 29.22 52.30
N HIS A 954 -21.86 30.20 52.09
CA HIS A 954 -22.16 31.38 51.28
C HIS A 954 -22.39 31.01 49.80
N ALA A 955 -21.56 30.13 49.25
CA ALA A 955 -21.70 29.66 47.88
C ALA A 955 -23.00 28.86 47.68
N LEU A 956 -23.39 28.04 48.65
CA LEU A 956 -24.65 27.30 48.62
C LEU A 956 -25.86 28.23 48.64
N VAL A 957 -25.88 29.23 49.53
CA VAL A 957 -26.98 30.20 49.62
C VAL A 957 -27.12 31.01 48.34
N GLU A 958 -26.00 31.53 47.83
CA GLU A 958 -25.97 32.34 46.62
C GLU A 958 -26.39 31.54 45.37
N LEU A 959 -25.94 30.28 45.28
CA LEU A 959 -26.31 29.38 44.20
C LEU A 959 -27.79 28.98 44.26
N ASN A 960 -28.31 28.70 45.46
CA ASN A 960 -29.71 28.30 45.65
C ASN A 960 -30.67 29.45 45.34
N TRP A 961 -30.34 30.67 45.76
CA TRP A 961 -31.09 31.86 45.36
C TRP A 961 -31.11 32.02 43.83
N TYR A 962 -29.96 31.86 43.18
CA TYR A 962 -29.86 31.99 41.73
C TYR A 962 -30.61 30.89 40.98
N PHE A 963 -30.52 29.64 41.43
CA PHE A 963 -31.25 28.50 40.89
C PHE A 963 -32.77 28.71 40.95
N ASN A 964 -33.29 29.09 42.12
CA ASN A 964 -34.72 29.33 42.29
C ASN A 964 -35.22 30.49 41.42
N LYS A 965 -34.41 31.55 41.30
CA LYS A 965 -34.70 32.68 40.39
C LYS A 965 -34.62 32.28 38.91
N ALA A 966 -33.70 31.39 38.56
CA ALA A 966 -33.56 30.90 37.19
C ALA A 966 -34.77 30.04 36.79
N PHE A 967 -35.30 29.19 37.66
CA PHE A 967 -36.36 28.25 37.29
C PHE A 967 -37.76 28.62 37.80
N ASP A 968 -37.99 29.88 38.21
CA ASP A 968 -39.26 30.41 38.73
C ASP A 968 -39.91 29.51 39.81
N ILE A 969 -39.09 28.97 40.70
CA ILE A 969 -39.54 28.12 41.81
C ILE A 969 -39.93 29.05 42.97
N GLU A 970 -41.20 29.06 43.37
CA GLU A 970 -41.68 29.90 44.49
C GLU A 970 -40.82 29.66 45.74
N SER A 971 -40.10 30.71 46.16
CA SER A 971 -39.14 30.64 47.24
C SER A 971 -39.84 30.50 48.59
N THR A 972 -40.08 29.27 49.02
CA THR A 972 -40.49 28.97 50.40
C THR A 972 -39.52 27.94 50.97
N SER A 973 -38.47 28.41 51.68
CA SER A 973 -37.91 27.72 52.88
C SER A 973 -36.47 28.08 53.29
N VAL A 974 -35.68 28.87 52.55
CA VAL A 974 -34.25 29.06 52.92
C VAL A 974 -33.95 30.39 53.63
N ILE A 975 -34.79 31.41 53.47
CA ILE A 975 -34.55 32.73 54.08
C ILE A 975 -34.78 32.72 55.61
N GLU A 976 -35.52 31.74 56.15
CA GLU A 976 -35.86 31.68 57.58
C GLU A 976 -34.71 31.25 58.51
N LYS A 977 -33.53 30.87 57.97
CA LYS A 977 -32.39 30.38 58.79
C LYS A 977 -31.19 31.32 58.88
N LEU A 978 -31.25 32.50 58.25
CA LEU A 978 -30.18 33.50 58.39
C LEU A 978 -30.57 34.50 59.47
N ASP A 979 -29.68 34.71 60.46
CA ASP A 979 -29.82 35.80 61.43
C ASP A 979 -29.94 37.13 60.66
N ALA A 980 -30.80 38.03 61.14
CA ALA A 980 -30.98 39.38 60.59
C ALA A 980 -29.65 40.11 60.32
N LYS A 981 -28.60 39.82 61.10
CA LYS A 981 -27.25 40.36 60.88
C LYS A 981 -26.56 39.80 59.62
N GLN A 982 -26.78 38.55 59.28
CA GLN A 982 -26.27 37.92 58.05
C GLN A 982 -27.07 38.38 56.83
N THR A 983 -28.39 38.53 56.95
CA THR A 983 -29.24 39.06 55.88
C THR A 983 -28.93 40.53 55.57
N ALA A 984 -28.60 41.33 56.59
CA ALA A 984 -28.18 42.72 56.43
C ALA A 984 -26.81 42.85 55.73
N ASN A 985 -25.85 42.00 56.07
CA ASN A 985 -24.55 41.97 55.37
C ASN A 985 -24.70 41.52 53.91
N LEU A 986 -25.59 40.55 53.64
CA LEU A 986 -25.86 40.09 52.27
C LEU A 986 -26.52 41.19 51.41
N MET A 987 -27.43 41.98 52.00
CA MET A 987 -28.05 43.13 51.33
C MET A 987 -27.06 44.27 51.08
N LEU A 988 -26.08 44.47 51.97
CA LEU A 988 -25.04 45.49 51.84
C LEU A 988 -23.96 45.15 50.80
N GLU A 989 -23.71 43.87 50.51
CA GLU A 989 -22.82 43.45 49.42
C GLU A 989 -23.53 43.37 48.05
N LEU A 990 -24.87 43.36 48.03
CA LEU A 990 -25.69 43.32 46.81
C LEU A 990 -26.06 44.71 46.25
N ILE A 991 -25.98 45.77 47.06
CA ILE A 991 -26.03 47.18 46.64
C ILE A 991 -24.63 47.61 46.24
#